data_AF-A0A7Y5JYX6-F1
#
_entry.id   AF-A0A7Y5JYX6-F1
#
_cell.length_a   1.000
_cell.length_b   1.000
_cell.length_c   1.000
_cell.angle_alpha   90.00
_cell.angle_beta   90.00
_cell.angle_gamma   90.00
#
_symmetry.space_group_name_H-M   'P 1'
#
loop_
_entity.id
_entity.type
_entity.pdbx_description
1 polymer ?
#
loop_
_entity_poly.entity_id
_entity_poly.type
_entity_poly.pdbx_seq_one_letter_code
_entity_poly.pdbx_strand_id
1 'polypeptide(L)'
;MNRRRSRFAPVVLAFVLALASRPASAQRAAEPLRLAKIFSDGLVVQRDAPIPVWGWAAPRSRVTVRFRGGTARGTADSAGRWMATLPASSAGGPFALTVEAGAERAVVHDVLVGDVWVASGQSNMEFSVSVASNAAQAIASAHDSALRELKVPNSWAEQPASDIVGGSWAPADSQHVGAFSAVAYFFARDLRAAEHVPIGIVNVSWGGSAIETWLSADAQKLGPEGGARALAAERAHGDSVTRALRARFGSLEHDPGLLNGVAVWASPTLADTGWTAIHVPDLWEAQGYAALDGIAWYRTTVTLTADEAASSATLSLGTIDDDDVTWVNGVEVGRTSGWNVPRHYPVPASALHAGANVIAVRVADTGGGGGIYGADDSLHLDAGRVSHALAGEWKFRIGEIGLQQMDGQRLNKIPAITWNRMVHPLLPIAIKGVIWYQGESNAEDEREARAYRAQFRELIRSWRREWNGGSEPNFPFLWVQLPNYMHPDSTPSATGGAWAIQRESMAAALALPKTGQAVTIDVGGETELHPRNKVDVGKRLALVARKVAYGEKVLASGPTYRAHTVRGGKVIVRFSNIGSGLTSRATDGSVRGFAVAGADHRFVWAQARIEGDHVVVWSDRVPKPMAVRYAWANNPAGANLYNREGLPAAPFRTDAW
;
A
#
# COMPACT_ATOMS: atom_id res chain seq x y z
N MET A 1 35.77 106.89 0.80
CA MET A 1 34.52 107.13 1.53
C MET A 1 34.02 105.81 2.11
N ASN A 2 33.65 105.84 3.40
CA ASN A 2 32.93 104.89 4.24
C ASN A 2 33.41 103.43 4.52
N ARG A 3 33.72 103.27 5.81
CA ARG A 3 34.00 102.13 6.71
C ARG A 3 32.87 101.07 6.82
N ARG A 4 33.26 99.85 7.24
CA ARG A 4 32.87 99.04 8.45
C ARG A 4 33.06 97.54 8.15
N ARG A 5 33.96 96.75 8.76
CA ARG A 5 34.08 96.13 10.13
C ARG A 5 32.96 95.17 10.56
N SER A 6 33.30 93.87 10.73
CA SER A 6 33.05 92.91 11.86
C SER A 6 32.82 91.47 11.33
N ARG A 7 33.66 90.43 11.59
CA ARG A 7 33.98 89.61 12.80
C ARG A 7 33.04 88.39 13.04
N PHE A 8 33.68 87.27 13.43
CA PHE A 8 33.20 85.99 14.04
C PHE A 8 32.65 84.91 13.07
N ALA A 9 32.90 83.58 13.19
CA ALA A 9 33.59 82.67 14.13
C ALA A 9 33.83 81.30 13.40
N PRO A 10 34.68 80.38 13.90
CA PRO A 10 34.93 79.08 13.24
C PRO A 10 33.90 78.02 13.67
N VAL A 11 33.37 77.26 12.72
CA VAL A 11 32.50 76.10 12.97
C VAL A 11 33.36 74.86 13.19
N VAL A 12 33.19 74.26 14.37
CA VAL A 12 33.78 73.00 14.81
C VAL A 12 33.13 71.84 14.06
N LEU A 13 33.95 71.02 13.39
CA LEU A 13 33.53 69.79 12.72
C LEU A 13 33.42 68.66 13.75
N ALA A 14 32.20 68.27 14.11
CA ALA A 14 31.94 67.15 15.00
C ALA A 14 32.11 65.81 14.26
N PHE A 15 33.08 65.00 14.71
CA PHE A 15 33.22 63.59 14.32
C PHE A 15 32.10 62.77 15.00
N VAL A 16 31.12 62.32 14.22
CA VAL A 16 30.16 61.30 14.65
C VAL A 16 30.85 59.94 14.52
N LEU A 17 31.18 59.31 15.65
CA LEU A 17 31.55 57.89 15.70
C LEU A 17 30.31 57.06 15.32
N ALA A 18 30.30 56.52 14.10
CA ALA A 18 29.38 55.46 13.74
C ALA A 18 29.82 54.16 14.45
N LEU A 19 29.18 53.83 15.57
CA LEU A 19 29.23 52.47 16.11
C LEU A 19 28.57 51.53 15.08
N ALA A 20 29.39 50.79 14.34
CA ALA A 20 28.93 49.65 13.56
C ALA A 20 28.42 48.58 14.52
N SER A 21 27.11 48.56 14.77
CA SER A 21 26.42 47.43 15.37
C SER A 21 26.55 46.23 14.42
N ARG A 22 27.52 45.35 14.70
CA ARG A 22 27.55 44.03 14.07
C ARG A 22 26.20 43.36 14.37
N PRO A 23 25.44 42.89 13.35
CA PRO A 23 24.26 42.09 13.64
C PRO A 23 24.74 40.90 14.47
N ALA A 24 24.23 40.78 15.69
CA ALA A 24 24.44 39.62 16.53
C ALA A 24 24.03 38.41 15.68
N SER A 25 25.02 37.62 15.27
CA SER A 25 24.77 36.35 14.60
C SER A 25 23.88 35.57 15.55
N ALA A 26 22.62 35.36 15.18
CA ALA A 26 21.72 34.50 15.94
C ALA A 26 22.44 33.17 16.10
N GLN A 27 22.98 32.93 17.29
CA GLN A 27 23.71 31.72 17.59
C GLN A 27 22.65 30.64 17.60
N ARG A 28 22.51 29.95 16.45
CA ARG A 28 21.59 28.85 16.25
C ARG A 28 21.77 27.94 17.46
N ALA A 29 20.71 27.76 18.26
CA ALA A 29 20.75 26.95 19.47
C ALA A 29 21.43 25.62 19.11
N ALA A 30 22.42 25.21 19.91
CA ALA A 30 23.16 23.99 19.67
C ALA A 30 22.17 22.82 19.56
N GLU A 31 22.20 22.09 18.45
CA GLU A 31 21.31 20.97 18.23
C GLU A 31 21.66 19.87 19.27
N PRO A 32 20.73 19.48 20.16
CA PRO A 32 21.01 18.49 21.19
C PRO A 32 21.33 17.14 20.55
N LEU A 33 22.14 16.33 21.24
CA LEU A 33 22.47 14.98 20.83
C LEU A 33 21.18 14.17 20.64
N ARG A 34 20.94 13.73 19.40
CA ARG A 34 19.76 12.94 19.03
C ARG A 34 20.15 11.89 17.99
N LEU A 35 19.68 10.66 18.18
CA LEU A 35 19.85 9.58 17.20
C LEU A 35 18.76 9.64 16.11
N ALA A 36 19.04 9.04 14.95
CA ALA A 36 17.97 8.73 13.98
C ALA A 36 16.90 7.85 14.62
N LYS A 37 15.63 8.04 14.23
CA LYS A 37 14.49 7.44 14.95
C LYS A 37 14.44 5.91 14.93
N ILE A 38 15.15 5.28 13.99
CA ILE A 38 15.33 3.83 13.98
C ILE A 38 16.05 3.30 15.23
N PHE A 39 16.90 4.13 15.86
CA PHE A 39 17.58 3.81 17.11
C PHE A 39 16.67 4.13 18.30
N SER A 40 15.77 3.19 18.59
CA SER A 40 14.89 3.19 19.78
C SER A 40 15.02 1.86 20.52
N ASP A 41 14.58 1.83 21.78
CA ASP A 41 14.61 0.62 22.60
C ASP A 41 13.91 -0.54 21.87
N GLY A 42 14.49 -1.74 21.97
CA GLY A 42 14.01 -2.89 21.21
C GLY A 42 14.69 -3.07 19.84
N LEU A 43 15.64 -2.20 19.46
CA LEU A 43 16.37 -2.27 18.20
C LEU A 43 16.93 -3.66 17.86
N VAL A 44 16.84 -4.04 16.59
CA VAL A 44 17.62 -5.16 16.02
C VAL A 44 18.59 -4.61 14.97
N VAL A 45 19.88 -4.95 15.10
CA VAL A 45 20.93 -4.62 14.12
C VAL A 45 21.43 -5.87 13.40
N GLN A 46 21.86 -5.70 12.15
CA GLN A 46 22.34 -6.82 11.33
C GLN A 46 23.62 -7.44 11.90
N ARG A 47 23.59 -8.75 12.12
CA ARG A 47 24.75 -9.56 12.48
C ARG A 47 25.75 -9.65 11.34
N ASP A 48 27.01 -9.92 11.69
CA ASP A 48 28.09 -10.25 10.76
C ASP A 48 28.34 -9.17 9.68
N ALA A 49 27.89 -7.93 9.93
CA ALA A 49 28.12 -6.75 9.12
C ALA A 49 28.48 -5.55 10.02
N PRO A 50 29.28 -4.58 9.53
CA PRO A 50 29.49 -3.32 10.24
C PRO A 50 28.16 -2.64 10.60
N ILE A 51 28.12 -1.93 11.73
CA ILE A 51 26.91 -1.33 12.27
C ILE A 51 27.06 0.20 12.24
N PRO A 52 26.54 0.89 11.21
CA PRO A 52 26.50 2.34 11.17
C PRO A 52 25.53 2.86 12.24
N VAL A 53 25.97 3.85 13.00
CA VAL A 53 25.14 4.60 13.96
C VAL A 53 25.27 6.07 13.62
N TRP A 54 24.15 6.77 13.50
CA TRP A 54 24.12 8.16 13.07
C TRP A 54 23.04 8.97 13.77
N GLY A 55 23.17 10.28 13.67
CA GLY A 55 22.25 11.23 14.27
C GLY A 55 22.71 12.68 14.10
N TRP A 56 22.27 13.51 15.03
CA TRP A 56 22.57 14.93 15.12
C TRP A 56 23.21 15.25 16.47
N ALA A 57 24.06 16.26 16.48
CA ALA A 57 24.68 16.84 17.67
C ALA A 57 25.17 18.25 17.31
N ALA A 58 25.65 19.01 18.30
CA ALA A 58 26.22 20.33 18.05
C ALA A 58 27.31 20.28 16.95
N PRO A 59 27.33 21.21 15.97
CA PRO A 59 28.29 21.18 14.87
C PRO A 59 29.74 21.09 15.34
N ARG A 60 30.55 20.26 14.67
CA ARG A 60 31.95 19.95 15.01
C ARG A 60 32.16 19.20 16.33
N SER A 61 31.10 18.81 17.04
CA SER A 61 31.23 17.96 18.23
C SER A 61 31.77 16.58 17.86
N ARG A 62 32.62 16.02 18.73
CA ARG A 62 33.07 14.63 18.62
C ARG A 62 32.04 13.73 19.28
N VAL A 63 31.61 12.70 18.56
CA VAL A 63 30.64 11.71 19.03
C VAL A 63 31.34 10.38 19.23
N THR A 64 31.12 9.74 20.38
CA THR A 64 31.61 8.40 20.69
C THR A 64 30.43 7.44 20.82
N VAL A 65 30.48 6.34 20.08
CA VAL A 65 29.48 5.27 20.08
C VAL A 65 30.10 4.02 20.68
N ARG A 66 29.42 3.37 21.62
CA ARG A 66 29.87 2.12 22.27
C ARG A 66 28.79 1.05 22.21
N PHE A 67 29.20 -0.15 21.83
CA PHE A 67 28.33 -1.33 21.73
C PHE A 67 29.16 -2.62 21.85
N ARG A 68 28.76 -3.53 22.75
CA ARG A 68 29.43 -4.83 22.98
C ARG A 68 30.96 -4.76 23.10
N GLY A 69 31.46 -3.82 23.91
CA GLY A 69 32.89 -3.58 24.09
C GLY A 69 33.59 -2.91 22.91
N GLY A 70 32.94 -2.81 21.75
CA GLY A 70 33.38 -2.02 20.61
C GLY A 70 33.17 -0.52 20.84
N THR A 71 34.05 0.29 20.25
CA THR A 71 33.96 1.75 20.26
C THR A 71 34.17 2.28 18.85
N ALA A 72 33.30 3.17 18.40
CA ALA A 72 33.43 3.93 17.16
C ALA A 72 33.36 5.43 17.48
N ARG A 73 33.94 6.26 16.62
CA ARG A 73 33.93 7.72 16.77
C ARG A 73 33.53 8.39 15.46
N GLY A 74 32.78 9.47 15.58
CA GLY A 74 32.37 10.34 14.49
C GLY A 74 32.55 11.80 14.86
N THR A 75 32.37 12.71 13.91
CA THR A 75 32.34 14.16 14.16
C THR A 75 31.15 14.75 13.43
N ALA A 76 30.38 15.60 14.11
CA ALA A 76 29.25 16.29 13.53
C ALA A 76 29.70 17.31 12.48
N ASP A 77 29.07 17.29 11.30
CA ASP A 77 29.31 18.22 10.22
C ASP A 77 28.78 19.64 10.56
N SER A 78 28.87 20.58 9.63
CA SER A 78 28.37 21.95 9.80
C SER A 78 26.84 22.03 9.97
N ALA A 79 26.11 20.98 9.57
CA ALA A 79 24.68 20.83 9.75
C ALA A 79 24.33 19.94 10.96
N GLY A 80 25.31 19.60 11.80
CA GLY A 80 25.11 18.79 13.01
C GLY A 80 25.06 17.28 12.79
N ARG A 81 25.10 16.79 11.54
CA ARG A 81 24.98 15.36 11.24
C ARG A 81 26.28 14.63 11.51
N TRP A 82 26.20 13.46 12.13
CA TRP A 82 27.35 12.60 12.38
C TRP A 82 27.01 11.15 12.08
N MET A 83 28.04 10.36 11.77
CA MET A 83 27.96 8.91 11.66
C MET A 83 29.23 8.29 12.25
N ALA A 84 29.09 7.15 12.90
CA ALA A 84 30.19 6.32 13.38
C ALA A 84 29.84 4.85 13.14
N THR A 85 30.77 4.09 12.57
CA THR A 85 30.55 2.69 12.21
C THR A 85 31.24 1.78 13.22
N LEU A 86 30.44 1.00 13.95
CA LEU A 86 30.93 -0.05 14.84
C LEU A 86 31.35 -1.29 14.03
N PRO A 87 32.30 -2.09 14.54
CA PRO A 87 32.69 -3.34 13.90
C PRO A 87 31.53 -4.34 13.87
N ALA A 88 31.63 -5.33 12.97
CA ALA A 88 30.66 -6.41 12.88
C ALA A 88 30.55 -7.20 14.18
N SER A 89 29.35 -7.74 14.44
CA SER A 89 29.04 -8.44 15.68
C SER A 89 28.24 -9.70 15.41
N SER A 90 28.52 -10.77 16.17
CA SER A 90 27.77 -12.04 16.08
C SER A 90 26.33 -11.88 16.60
N ALA A 91 25.43 -12.79 16.26
CA ALA A 91 24.08 -12.77 16.83
C ALA A 91 24.07 -12.82 18.38
N GLY A 92 23.05 -12.21 19.01
CA GLY A 92 22.83 -12.26 20.45
C GLY A 92 22.15 -11.00 21.02
N GLY A 93 22.09 -10.92 22.36
CA GLY A 93 21.49 -9.81 23.10
C GLY A 93 20.61 -10.31 24.24
N PRO A 94 19.98 -9.40 25.00
CA PRO A 94 19.97 -7.95 24.80
C PRO A 94 21.26 -7.24 25.26
N PHE A 95 21.57 -6.12 24.60
CA PHE A 95 22.69 -5.22 24.94
C PHE A 95 22.22 -3.77 25.06
N ALA A 96 23.14 -2.87 25.43
CA ALA A 96 22.92 -1.43 25.39
C ALA A 96 23.88 -0.76 24.41
N LEU A 97 23.34 0.13 23.56
CA LEU A 97 24.10 1.02 22.69
C LEU A 97 24.18 2.39 23.38
N THR A 98 25.39 2.89 23.65
CA THR A 98 25.60 4.20 24.27
C THR A 98 26.24 5.16 23.28
N VAL A 99 25.70 6.38 23.20
CA VAL A 99 26.23 7.48 22.37
C VAL A 99 26.47 8.70 23.23
N GLU A 100 27.65 9.29 23.12
CA GLU A 100 28.08 10.43 23.93
C GLU A 100 28.66 11.54 23.04
N ALA A 101 28.29 12.78 23.33
CA ALA A 101 28.83 13.99 22.70
C ALA A 101 29.08 15.06 23.78
N GLY A 102 30.33 15.20 24.21
CA GLY A 102 30.65 16.06 25.36
C GLY A 102 30.00 15.53 26.65
N ALA A 103 29.14 16.33 27.27
CA ALA A 103 28.39 15.95 28.48
C ALA A 103 27.04 15.27 28.17
N GLU A 104 26.58 15.31 26.91
CA GLU A 104 25.32 14.71 26.50
C GLU A 104 25.49 13.21 26.26
N ARG A 105 24.50 12.42 26.69
CA ARG A 105 24.50 10.97 26.58
C ARG A 105 23.11 10.47 26.20
N ALA A 106 23.07 9.61 25.18
CA ALA A 106 21.91 8.83 24.78
C ALA A 106 22.22 7.34 24.95
N VAL A 107 21.25 6.56 25.42
CA VAL A 107 21.35 5.11 25.55
C VAL A 107 20.13 4.48 24.88
N VAL A 108 20.37 3.49 24.04
CA VAL A 108 19.33 2.61 23.48
C VAL A 108 19.45 1.27 24.19
N HIS A 109 18.39 0.88 24.87
CA HIS A 109 18.29 -0.35 25.63
C HIS A 109 17.74 -1.48 24.77
N ASP A 110 17.94 -2.71 25.27
CA ASP A 110 17.36 -3.91 24.65
C ASP A 110 17.72 -4.06 23.16
N VAL A 111 19.01 -3.92 22.83
CA VAL A 111 19.49 -4.07 21.45
C VAL A 111 19.85 -5.52 21.16
N LEU A 112 19.24 -6.10 20.12
CA LEU A 112 19.59 -7.42 19.59
C LEU A 112 20.47 -7.31 18.35
N VAL A 113 21.32 -8.31 18.16
CA VAL A 113 22.09 -8.53 16.93
C VAL A 113 21.53 -9.77 16.24
N GLY A 114 21.04 -9.63 15.01
CA GLY A 114 20.27 -10.67 14.30
C GLY A 114 20.22 -10.45 12.79
N ASP A 115 19.31 -11.13 12.08
CA ASP A 115 19.07 -10.84 10.67
C ASP A 115 17.99 -9.76 10.51
N VAL A 116 18.31 -8.68 9.81
CA VAL A 116 17.41 -7.53 9.60
C VAL A 116 16.85 -7.59 8.18
N TRP A 117 15.53 -7.63 8.06
CA TRP A 117 14.82 -7.64 6.78
C TRP A 117 13.99 -6.37 6.62
N VAL A 118 14.00 -5.81 5.42
CA VAL A 118 13.07 -4.73 5.04
C VAL A 118 11.84 -5.36 4.40
N ALA A 119 10.66 -5.12 4.97
CA ALA A 119 9.39 -5.56 4.42
C ALA A 119 8.69 -4.37 3.77
N SER A 120 8.46 -4.40 2.46
CA SER A 120 7.92 -3.26 1.71
C SER A 120 6.91 -3.66 0.65
N GLY A 121 6.23 -2.66 0.10
CA GLY A 121 5.16 -2.82 -0.88
C GLY A 121 3.86 -2.15 -0.43
N GLN A 122 2.72 -2.72 -0.81
CA GLN A 122 1.41 -2.12 -0.59
C GLN A 122 0.58 -2.88 0.46
N SER A 123 -0.74 -2.82 0.31
CA SER A 123 -1.76 -3.24 1.28
C SER A 123 -1.61 -4.69 1.71
N ASN A 124 -1.20 -5.60 0.82
CA ASN A 124 -0.96 -7.00 1.18
C ASN A 124 0.29 -7.20 2.07
N MET A 125 1.29 -6.32 1.98
CA MET A 125 2.41 -6.27 2.94
C MET A 125 1.98 -5.55 4.24
N GLU A 126 1.17 -4.51 4.15
CA GLU A 126 0.67 -3.74 5.30
C GLU A 126 -0.38 -4.51 6.12
N PHE A 127 -1.03 -5.50 5.52
CA PHE A 127 -2.10 -6.31 6.09
C PHE A 127 -1.71 -6.88 7.47
N SER A 128 -2.48 -6.55 8.50
CA SER A 128 -2.14 -6.87 9.89
C SER A 128 -2.51 -8.29 10.31
N VAL A 129 -1.79 -8.83 11.30
CA VAL A 129 -2.11 -10.14 11.91
C VAL A 129 -3.52 -10.16 12.49
N SER A 130 -4.02 -9.04 13.03
CA SER A 130 -5.35 -8.92 13.65
C SER A 130 -6.52 -9.27 12.72
N VAL A 131 -6.35 -9.15 11.41
CA VAL A 131 -7.37 -9.47 10.40
C VAL A 131 -7.03 -10.70 9.56
N ALA A 132 -5.96 -11.42 9.91
CA ALA A 132 -5.61 -12.69 9.27
C ALA A 132 -6.57 -13.82 9.68
N SER A 133 -6.69 -14.83 8.81
CA SER A 133 -7.58 -15.99 9.02
C SER A 133 -7.35 -16.74 10.33
N ASN A 134 -6.13 -16.70 10.88
CA ASN A 134 -5.75 -17.34 12.15
C ASN A 134 -5.38 -16.31 13.25
N ALA A 135 -5.87 -15.07 13.17
CA ALA A 135 -5.49 -13.96 14.04
C ALA A 135 -5.49 -14.32 15.53
N ALA A 136 -6.60 -14.88 16.04
CA ALA A 136 -6.75 -15.23 17.45
C ALA A 136 -5.65 -16.20 17.93
N GLN A 137 -5.36 -17.25 17.15
CA GLN A 137 -4.32 -18.21 17.47
C GLN A 137 -2.92 -17.59 17.38
N ALA A 138 -2.66 -16.81 16.33
CA ALA A 138 -1.37 -16.15 16.13
C ALA A 138 -1.04 -15.18 17.28
N ILE A 139 -2.02 -14.37 17.69
CA ILE A 139 -1.87 -13.43 18.81
C ILE A 139 -1.68 -14.16 20.13
N ALA A 140 -2.53 -15.16 20.43
CA ALA A 140 -2.47 -15.89 21.69
C ALA A 140 -1.18 -16.71 21.86
N SER A 141 -0.51 -17.09 20.77
CA SER A 141 0.72 -17.89 20.80
C SER A 141 2.01 -17.08 20.65
N ALA A 142 1.92 -15.76 20.48
CA ALA A 142 3.09 -14.91 20.27
C ALA A 142 3.82 -14.64 21.59
N HIS A 143 5.01 -15.23 21.73
CA HIS A 143 5.89 -15.08 22.90
C HIS A 143 7.39 -15.08 22.53
N ASP A 144 7.74 -14.59 21.33
CA ASP A 144 9.15 -14.55 20.86
C ASP A 144 9.69 -13.12 20.86
N SER A 145 10.28 -12.71 21.98
CA SER A 145 10.86 -11.37 22.12
C SER A 145 12.10 -11.12 21.25
N ALA A 146 12.65 -12.16 20.61
CA ALA A 146 13.75 -12.04 19.66
C ALA A 146 13.28 -11.86 18.20
N LEU A 147 11.98 -11.89 17.95
CA LEU A 147 11.35 -11.41 16.71
C LEU A 147 10.78 -10.03 16.98
N ARG A 148 11.19 -9.02 16.21
CA ARG A 148 10.74 -7.64 16.40
C ARG A 148 10.39 -6.97 15.08
N GLU A 149 9.41 -6.08 15.12
CA GLU A 149 9.02 -5.25 13.98
C GLU A 149 9.06 -3.76 14.37
N LEU A 150 9.57 -2.93 13.47
CA LEU A 150 9.36 -1.49 13.45
C LEU A 150 8.57 -1.13 12.19
N LYS A 151 7.34 -0.63 12.35
CA LYS A 151 6.57 -0.03 11.25
C LYS A 151 6.93 1.43 11.09
N VAL A 152 7.41 1.80 9.91
CA VAL A 152 7.61 3.18 9.50
C VAL A 152 6.24 3.78 9.17
N PRO A 153 5.82 4.89 9.80
CA PRO A 153 4.54 5.51 9.49
C PRO A 153 4.49 6.04 8.06
N ASN A 154 3.32 5.89 7.44
CA ASN A 154 3.04 6.32 6.08
C ASN A 154 3.30 7.83 5.96
N SER A 155 4.24 8.20 5.09
CA SER A 155 4.69 9.57 4.93
C SER A 155 5.45 9.76 3.63
N TRP A 156 5.58 11.00 3.19
CA TRP A 156 6.23 11.34 1.93
C TRP A 156 7.08 12.60 2.09
N ALA A 157 7.97 12.84 1.13
CA ALA A 157 8.73 14.08 1.02
C ALA A 157 9.05 14.36 -0.45
N GLU A 158 9.01 15.64 -0.83
CA GLU A 158 9.38 16.07 -2.19
C GLU A 158 10.83 15.75 -2.52
N GLN A 159 11.68 15.74 -1.50
CA GLN A 159 13.11 15.52 -1.56
C GLN A 159 13.56 14.45 -0.56
N PRO A 160 14.68 13.75 -0.82
CA PRO A 160 15.19 12.72 0.08
C PRO A 160 15.41 13.27 1.49
N ALA A 161 14.74 12.66 2.47
CA ALA A 161 14.80 13.07 3.86
C ALA A 161 15.93 12.36 4.61
N SER A 162 16.41 12.96 5.71
CA SER A 162 17.50 12.42 6.53
C SER A 162 17.05 11.55 7.72
N ASP A 163 15.74 11.45 7.97
CA ASP A 163 15.15 10.68 9.07
C ASP A 163 13.74 10.23 8.70
N ILE A 164 13.24 9.16 9.31
CA ILE A 164 11.82 8.78 9.22
C ILE A 164 10.95 9.72 10.08
N VAL A 165 9.63 9.74 9.85
CA VAL A 165 8.69 10.55 10.64
C VAL A 165 8.53 10.02 12.08
N GLY A 166 8.65 8.71 12.28
CA GLY A 166 8.39 8.04 13.55
C GLY A 166 8.51 6.52 13.42
N GLY A 167 7.93 5.80 14.38
CA GLY A 167 8.01 4.34 14.50
C GLY A 167 8.83 3.92 15.73
N SER A 168 8.49 2.76 16.29
CA SER A 168 9.18 2.16 17.43
C SER A 168 9.27 0.65 17.23
N TRP A 169 10.34 0.03 17.74
CA TRP A 169 10.46 -1.42 17.74
C TRP A 169 9.48 -2.03 18.74
N ALA A 170 8.82 -3.10 18.33
CA ALA A 170 7.96 -3.91 19.18
C ALA A 170 8.33 -5.39 19.08
N PRO A 171 8.31 -6.15 20.19
CA PRO A 171 8.53 -7.59 20.18
C PRO A 171 7.28 -8.36 19.71
N ALA A 172 7.47 -9.58 19.18
CA ALA A 172 6.37 -10.48 18.86
C ALA A 172 5.79 -11.15 20.11
N ASP A 173 5.04 -10.35 20.88
CA ASP A 173 4.20 -10.81 21.98
C ASP A 173 2.71 -10.64 21.66
N SER A 174 1.85 -11.17 22.54
CA SER A 174 0.39 -11.10 22.39
C SER A 174 -0.18 -9.67 22.45
N GLN A 175 0.57 -8.69 22.96
CA GLN A 175 0.14 -7.29 23.03
C GLN A 175 0.38 -6.55 21.71
N HIS A 176 1.47 -6.85 21.01
CA HIS A 176 1.92 -6.08 19.86
C HIS A 176 1.68 -6.77 18.52
N VAL A 177 1.76 -8.11 18.46
CA VAL A 177 1.79 -8.85 17.19
C VAL A 177 0.55 -8.62 16.32
N GLY A 178 -0.60 -8.30 16.92
CA GLY A 178 -1.83 -7.99 16.18
C GLY A 178 -1.67 -6.86 15.17
N ALA A 179 -0.76 -5.91 15.43
CA ALA A 179 -0.47 -4.76 14.56
C ALA A 179 0.66 -5.03 13.55
N PHE A 180 1.37 -6.16 13.63
CA PHE A 180 2.47 -6.47 12.73
C PHE A 180 1.94 -6.80 11.33
N SER A 181 2.78 -6.60 10.31
CA SER A 181 2.52 -7.19 9.00
C SER A 181 2.37 -8.70 9.14
N ALA A 182 1.23 -9.25 8.73
CA ALA A 182 0.99 -10.69 8.80
C ALA A 182 1.95 -11.48 7.91
N VAL A 183 2.27 -10.95 6.73
CA VAL A 183 3.25 -11.58 5.82
C VAL A 183 4.63 -11.59 6.46
N ALA A 184 5.09 -10.44 6.97
CA ALA A 184 6.42 -10.33 7.58
C ALA A 184 6.52 -11.13 8.89
N TYR A 185 5.46 -11.16 9.70
CA TYR A 185 5.41 -11.93 10.94
C TYR A 185 5.53 -13.43 10.68
N PHE A 186 4.71 -14.01 9.80
CA PHE A 186 4.78 -15.46 9.52
C PHE A 186 6.08 -15.83 8.80
N PHE A 187 6.62 -14.94 7.95
CA PHE A 187 7.95 -15.08 7.39
C PHE A 187 9.04 -15.14 8.46
N ALA A 188 9.05 -14.14 9.37
CA ALA A 188 10.05 -14.00 10.41
C ALA A 188 9.97 -15.12 11.44
N ARG A 189 8.75 -15.55 11.82
CA ARG A 189 8.52 -16.66 12.74
C ARG A 189 9.14 -17.96 12.22
N ASP A 190 8.93 -18.26 10.94
CA ASP A 190 9.45 -19.48 10.34
C ASP A 190 10.98 -19.42 10.16
N LEU A 191 11.55 -18.25 9.86
CA LEU A 191 13.00 -18.04 9.87
C LEU A 191 13.60 -18.13 11.27
N ARG A 192 12.94 -17.58 12.31
CA ARG A 192 13.35 -17.69 13.72
C ARG A 192 13.48 -19.15 14.13
N ALA A 193 12.52 -19.98 13.74
CA ALA A 193 12.52 -21.41 14.03
C ALA A 193 13.61 -22.19 13.28
N ALA A 194 14.03 -21.75 12.08
CA ALA A 194 15.07 -22.40 11.30
C ALA A 194 16.48 -21.95 11.72
N GLU A 195 16.69 -20.64 11.82
CA GLU A 195 18.01 -20.01 11.97
C GLU A 195 18.43 -19.82 13.42
N HIS A 196 17.47 -19.83 14.35
CA HIS A 196 17.72 -19.69 15.80
C HIS A 196 18.45 -18.39 16.21
N VAL A 197 18.45 -17.36 15.35
CA VAL A 197 18.99 -16.01 15.63
C VAL A 197 17.85 -14.99 15.74
N PRO A 198 18.02 -13.84 16.42
CA PRO A 198 17.03 -12.77 16.40
C PRO A 198 16.70 -12.32 14.98
N ILE A 199 15.44 -11.93 14.73
CA ILE A 199 14.97 -11.40 13.44
C ILE A 199 14.34 -10.03 13.68
N GLY A 200 14.83 -9.02 12.96
CA GLY A 200 14.26 -7.68 12.94
C GLY A 200 13.59 -7.40 11.60
N ILE A 201 12.35 -6.93 11.63
CA ILE A 201 11.62 -6.46 10.46
C ILE A 201 11.54 -4.93 10.51
N VAL A 202 12.02 -4.27 9.47
CA VAL A 202 11.73 -2.85 9.21
C VAL A 202 10.61 -2.81 8.17
N ASN A 203 9.38 -2.56 8.62
CA ASN A 203 8.18 -2.55 7.80
C ASN A 203 7.96 -1.16 7.20
N VAL A 204 8.15 -1.07 5.89
CA VAL A 204 8.07 0.12 5.04
C VAL A 204 7.03 -0.13 3.94
N SER A 205 5.78 -0.33 4.35
CA SER A 205 4.65 -0.59 3.44
C SER A 205 3.64 0.56 3.44
N TRP A 206 2.89 0.74 2.36
CA TRP A 206 1.75 1.68 2.28
C TRP A 206 0.69 1.17 1.29
N GLY A 207 -0.50 0.84 1.80
CA GLY A 207 -1.66 0.40 1.03
C GLY A 207 -2.06 1.31 -0.14
N GLY A 208 -2.23 0.71 -1.32
CA GLY A 208 -2.61 1.41 -2.57
C GLY A 208 -1.45 1.94 -3.40
N SER A 209 -0.22 1.89 -2.88
CA SER A 209 0.95 2.42 -3.58
C SER A 209 1.29 1.71 -4.90
N ALA A 210 1.71 2.49 -5.88
CA ALA A 210 2.26 2.03 -7.15
C ALA A 210 3.80 1.96 -7.09
N ILE A 211 4.44 1.17 -7.94
CA ILE A 211 5.90 0.93 -7.88
C ILE A 211 6.74 2.22 -8.04
N GLU A 212 6.22 3.20 -8.76
CA GLU A 212 6.85 4.47 -9.09
C GLU A 212 7.24 5.27 -7.84
N THR A 213 6.41 5.23 -6.79
CA THR A 213 6.70 5.97 -5.55
C THR A 213 7.88 5.39 -4.77
N TRP A 214 8.17 4.10 -4.96
CA TRP A 214 9.20 3.33 -4.27
C TRP A 214 10.56 3.36 -4.95
N LEU A 215 10.65 3.96 -6.14
CA LEU A 215 11.89 4.20 -6.87
C LEU A 215 12.40 5.61 -6.58
N SER A 216 13.71 5.77 -6.39
CA SER A 216 14.32 7.10 -6.33
C SER A 216 14.10 7.87 -7.65
N ALA A 217 14.19 9.20 -7.59
CA ALA A 217 14.08 10.04 -8.78
C ALA A 217 15.20 9.72 -9.80
N ASP A 218 16.39 9.36 -9.31
CA ASP A 218 17.52 8.97 -10.16
C ASP A 218 17.31 7.61 -10.84
N ALA A 219 16.77 6.62 -10.13
CA ALA A 219 16.42 5.31 -10.72
C ALA A 219 15.39 5.45 -11.86
N GLN A 220 14.51 6.45 -11.75
CA GLN A 220 13.50 6.78 -12.76
C GLN A 220 14.01 7.79 -13.81
N LYS A 221 15.26 8.28 -13.68
CA LYS A 221 15.86 9.29 -14.57
C LYS A 221 15.07 10.61 -14.61
N LEU A 222 14.44 10.96 -13.50
CA LEU A 222 13.69 12.21 -13.33
C LEU A 222 14.61 13.37 -12.88
N GLY A 223 15.85 13.08 -12.46
CA GLY A 223 16.77 14.07 -11.89
C GLY A 223 16.38 14.50 -10.48
N PRO A 224 17.19 15.35 -9.81
CA PRO A 224 17.09 15.59 -8.36
C PRO A 224 15.74 16.12 -7.89
N GLU A 225 15.08 16.96 -8.69
CA GLU A 225 13.76 17.52 -8.38
C GLU A 225 12.59 16.72 -8.97
N GLY A 226 12.85 15.50 -9.44
CA GLY A 226 11.86 14.65 -10.11
C GLY A 226 10.58 14.43 -9.32
N GLY A 227 10.70 14.06 -8.04
CA GLY A 227 9.55 13.84 -7.15
C GLY A 227 8.76 15.13 -6.88
N ALA A 228 9.46 16.23 -6.61
CA ALA A 228 8.84 17.55 -6.42
C ALA A 228 8.04 18.00 -7.65
N ARG A 229 8.62 17.84 -8.86
CA ARG A 229 7.92 18.18 -10.11
C ARG A 229 6.73 17.28 -10.38
N ALA A 230 6.83 15.98 -10.09
CA ALA A 230 5.71 15.05 -10.24
C ALA A 230 4.55 15.42 -9.30
N LEU A 231 4.84 15.77 -8.05
CA LEU A 231 3.84 16.26 -7.11
C LEU A 231 3.19 17.57 -7.57
N ALA A 232 3.99 18.52 -8.06
CA ALA A 232 3.47 19.79 -8.57
C ALA A 232 2.55 19.57 -9.79
N ALA A 233 2.90 18.63 -10.68
CA ALA A 233 2.06 18.27 -11.83
C ALA A 233 0.74 17.63 -11.39
N GLU A 234 0.74 16.73 -10.40
CA GLU A 234 -0.46 16.11 -9.87
C GLU A 234 -1.41 17.13 -9.23
N ARG A 235 -0.87 18.08 -8.45
CA ARG A 235 -1.65 19.20 -7.89
C ARG A 235 -2.25 20.08 -8.99
N ALA A 236 -1.45 20.45 -9.98
CA ALA A 236 -1.92 21.26 -11.10
C ALA A 236 -3.02 20.55 -11.91
N HIS A 237 -2.95 19.22 -12.02
CA HIS A 237 -4.01 18.41 -12.62
C HIS A 237 -5.29 18.45 -11.78
N GLY A 238 -5.22 18.20 -10.48
CA GLY A 238 -6.36 18.32 -9.55
C GLY A 238 -7.01 19.70 -9.60
N ASP A 239 -6.22 20.77 -9.57
CA ASP A 239 -6.71 22.15 -9.71
C ASP A 239 -7.44 22.36 -11.05
N SER A 240 -6.95 21.74 -12.13
CA SER A 240 -7.58 21.82 -13.45
C SER A 240 -8.93 21.09 -13.48
N VAL A 241 -9.05 19.95 -12.80
CA VAL A 241 -10.31 19.20 -12.66
C VAL A 241 -11.32 20.02 -11.87
N THR A 242 -10.95 20.53 -10.69
CA THR A 242 -11.84 21.39 -9.88
C THR A 242 -12.29 22.61 -10.67
N ARG A 243 -11.39 23.28 -11.41
CA ARG A 243 -11.77 24.42 -12.28
C ARG A 243 -12.79 24.03 -13.35
N ALA A 244 -12.62 22.86 -13.99
CA ALA A 244 -13.54 22.38 -15.02
C ALA A 244 -14.92 22.06 -14.45
N LEU A 245 -15.00 21.42 -13.28
CA LEU A 245 -16.25 21.15 -12.58
C LEU A 245 -16.96 22.45 -12.18
N ARG A 246 -16.22 23.41 -11.62
CA ARG A 246 -16.78 24.71 -11.23
C ARG A 246 -17.27 25.53 -12.41
N ALA A 247 -16.61 25.43 -13.56
CA ALA A 247 -17.07 26.05 -14.81
C ALA A 247 -18.38 25.43 -15.31
N ARG A 248 -18.58 24.12 -15.09
CA ARG A 248 -19.78 23.40 -15.51
C ARG A 248 -20.97 23.55 -14.56
N PHE A 249 -20.72 23.55 -13.25
CA PHE A 249 -21.76 23.42 -12.23
C PHE A 249 -21.88 24.63 -11.28
N GLY A 250 -21.03 25.65 -11.46
CA GLY A 250 -20.94 26.82 -10.58
C GLY A 250 -19.84 26.68 -9.52
N SER A 251 -19.52 27.78 -8.81
CA SER A 251 -18.37 27.80 -7.89
C SER A 251 -18.49 26.81 -6.73
N LEU A 252 -19.69 26.71 -6.12
CA LEU A 252 -20.07 25.76 -5.06
C LEU A 252 -18.96 25.52 -4.04
N GLU A 253 -18.39 26.60 -3.51
CA GLU A 253 -17.28 26.51 -2.54
C GLU A 253 -17.74 26.18 -1.12
N HIS A 254 -19.04 26.28 -0.86
CA HIS A 254 -19.68 25.94 0.40
C HIS A 254 -21.05 25.33 0.11
N ASP A 255 -21.43 24.32 0.88
CA ASP A 255 -22.73 23.63 0.79
C ASP A 255 -23.93 24.54 1.15
N PRO A 256 -24.74 25.00 0.17
CA PRO A 256 -25.91 25.82 0.44
C PRO A 256 -27.08 25.00 1.02
N GLY A 257 -26.99 23.67 1.03
CA GLY A 257 -27.93 22.80 1.72
C GLY A 257 -27.78 22.80 3.24
N LEU A 258 -26.67 23.34 3.76
CA LEU A 258 -26.38 23.45 5.18
C LEU A 258 -26.09 24.91 5.58
N LEU A 259 -27.12 25.65 5.98
CA LEU A 259 -26.99 27.05 6.38
C LEU A 259 -26.87 27.17 7.90
N ASN A 260 -25.73 27.63 8.40
CA ASN A 260 -25.45 27.78 9.83
C ASN A 260 -25.71 26.49 10.64
N GLY A 261 -25.34 25.34 10.08
CA GLY A 261 -25.56 24.02 10.68
C GLY A 261 -26.99 23.47 10.54
N VAL A 262 -27.90 24.20 9.86
CA VAL A 262 -29.27 23.75 9.60
C VAL A 262 -29.37 23.18 8.18
N ALA A 263 -29.81 21.92 8.09
CA ALA A 263 -30.02 21.19 6.84
C ALA A 263 -31.26 21.69 6.08
N VAL A 264 -31.17 22.85 5.44
CA VAL A 264 -32.31 23.48 4.74
C VAL A 264 -32.81 22.64 3.55
N TRP A 265 -31.94 21.84 2.94
CA TRP A 265 -32.33 20.92 1.88
C TRP A 265 -32.93 19.60 2.37
N ALA A 266 -32.88 19.32 3.68
CA ALA A 266 -33.62 18.23 4.30
C ALA A 266 -35.08 18.59 4.62
N SER A 267 -35.48 19.85 4.46
CA SER A 267 -36.84 20.29 4.76
C SER A 267 -37.88 19.51 3.93
N PRO A 268 -38.97 19.02 4.54
CA PRO A 268 -40.05 18.37 3.81
C PRO A 268 -40.83 19.34 2.91
N THR A 269 -40.72 20.65 3.16
CA THR A 269 -41.41 21.69 2.38
C THR A 269 -40.56 22.34 1.30
N LEU A 270 -39.31 21.87 1.12
CA LEU A 270 -38.43 22.36 0.06
C LEU A 270 -39.02 22.07 -1.32
N ALA A 271 -39.10 23.09 -2.18
CA ALA A 271 -39.35 22.89 -3.59
C ALA A 271 -38.07 22.41 -4.30
N ASP A 272 -38.05 21.14 -4.70
CA ASP A 272 -36.90 20.48 -5.36
C ASP A 272 -37.11 20.24 -6.86
N THR A 273 -38.08 20.91 -7.48
CA THR A 273 -38.40 20.76 -8.92
C THR A 273 -37.23 21.10 -9.85
N GLY A 274 -36.29 21.93 -9.41
CA GLY A 274 -35.07 22.28 -10.14
C GLY A 274 -33.88 21.33 -9.91
N TRP A 275 -34.06 20.25 -9.14
CA TRP A 275 -33.02 19.24 -8.92
C TRP A 275 -32.98 18.26 -10.08
N THR A 276 -31.77 17.79 -10.43
CA THR A 276 -31.59 16.79 -11.48
C THR A 276 -32.05 15.43 -10.99
N ALA A 277 -32.35 14.51 -11.91
CA ALA A 277 -32.59 13.11 -11.55
C ALA A 277 -31.25 12.37 -11.50
N ILE A 278 -31.14 11.37 -10.64
CA ILE A 278 -30.01 10.43 -10.57
C ILE A 278 -30.54 9.05 -10.20
N HIS A 279 -29.93 8.01 -10.75
CA HIS A 279 -30.24 6.63 -10.39
C HIS A 279 -29.53 6.24 -9.08
N VAL A 280 -30.25 5.52 -8.22
CA VAL A 280 -29.76 5.00 -6.94
C VAL A 280 -30.25 3.55 -6.79
N PRO A 281 -29.37 2.55 -6.57
CA PRO A 281 -27.95 2.68 -6.26
C PRO A 281 -27.05 2.79 -7.51
N ASP A 282 -26.19 3.81 -7.56
CA ASP A 282 -25.04 3.90 -8.49
C ASP A 282 -24.14 5.08 -8.08
N LEU A 283 -22.87 5.07 -8.49
CA LEU A 283 -21.92 6.16 -8.23
C LEU A 283 -22.24 7.37 -9.13
N TRP A 284 -22.06 8.60 -8.66
CA TRP A 284 -22.35 9.79 -9.47
C TRP A 284 -21.34 9.98 -10.62
N GLU A 285 -20.13 9.43 -10.53
CA GLU A 285 -19.12 9.50 -11.59
C GLU A 285 -19.60 8.79 -12.85
N ALA A 286 -20.23 7.62 -12.68
CA ALA A 286 -20.83 6.84 -13.76
C ALA A 286 -22.03 7.56 -14.41
N GLN A 287 -22.61 8.53 -13.71
CA GLN A 287 -23.83 9.24 -14.08
C GLN A 287 -23.57 10.67 -14.57
N GLY A 288 -22.32 11.00 -14.92
CA GLY A 288 -21.96 12.26 -15.58
C GLY A 288 -21.36 13.32 -14.67
N TYR A 289 -21.02 12.97 -13.41
CA TYR A 289 -20.32 13.81 -12.44
C TYR A 289 -18.89 13.30 -12.20
N ALA A 290 -18.19 12.91 -13.27
CA ALA A 290 -16.83 12.38 -13.19
C ALA A 290 -15.88 13.32 -12.41
N ALA A 291 -15.10 12.73 -11.50
CA ALA A 291 -14.10 13.38 -10.66
C ALA A 291 -14.65 14.45 -9.69
N LEU A 292 -15.95 14.37 -9.35
CA LEU A 292 -16.54 15.23 -8.35
C LEU A 292 -16.19 14.72 -6.95
N ASP A 293 -15.22 15.36 -6.31
CA ASP A 293 -15.05 15.30 -4.85
C ASP A 293 -15.84 16.46 -4.24
N GLY A 294 -16.51 16.25 -3.12
CA GLY A 294 -17.29 17.29 -2.45
C GLY A 294 -18.56 16.79 -1.80
N ILE A 295 -19.64 17.56 -1.90
CA ILE A 295 -20.92 17.25 -1.25
C ILE A 295 -22.02 17.18 -2.30
N ALA A 296 -22.82 16.12 -2.22
CA ALA A 296 -24.05 16.00 -2.98
C ALA A 296 -25.22 15.66 -2.06
N TRP A 297 -26.40 16.12 -2.46
CA TRP A 297 -27.65 15.86 -1.77
C TRP A 297 -28.57 15.03 -2.65
N TYR A 298 -29.20 14.05 -2.02
CA TYR A 298 -30.21 13.19 -2.58
C TYR A 298 -31.55 13.43 -1.88
N ARG A 299 -32.65 13.38 -2.62
CA ARG A 299 -34.01 13.41 -2.08
C ARG A 299 -34.91 12.40 -2.77
N THR A 300 -35.70 11.67 -1.98
CA THR A 300 -36.78 10.80 -2.48
C THR A 300 -37.99 10.87 -1.55
N THR A 301 -39.10 10.28 -1.99
CA THR A 301 -40.36 10.27 -1.25
C THR A 301 -40.93 8.87 -1.18
N VAL A 302 -41.42 8.48 -0.01
CA VAL A 302 -42.15 7.22 0.22
C VAL A 302 -43.53 7.52 0.79
N THR A 303 -44.55 6.79 0.36
CA THR A 303 -45.93 6.99 0.86
C THR A 303 -46.27 5.92 1.88
N LEU A 304 -46.66 6.35 3.08
CA LEU A 304 -47.04 5.46 4.18
C LEU A 304 -48.53 5.58 4.49
N THR A 305 -49.14 4.47 4.88
CA THR A 305 -50.44 4.42 5.54
C THR A 305 -50.34 4.97 6.97
N ALA A 306 -51.48 5.25 7.60
CA ALA A 306 -51.51 5.73 8.99
C ALA A 306 -50.91 4.70 9.98
N ASP A 307 -51.14 3.40 9.76
CA ASP A 307 -50.64 2.33 10.62
C ASP A 307 -49.11 2.16 10.49
N GLU A 308 -48.58 2.26 9.26
CA GLU A 308 -47.14 2.25 9.01
C GLU A 308 -46.46 3.46 9.65
N ALA A 309 -47.03 4.66 9.49
CA ALA A 309 -46.46 5.89 10.05
C ALA A 309 -46.51 5.93 11.60
N ALA A 310 -47.47 5.24 12.22
CA ALA A 310 -47.54 5.11 13.67
C ALA A 310 -46.49 4.14 14.25
N SER A 311 -45.83 3.36 13.40
CA SER A 311 -44.79 2.41 13.79
C SER A 311 -43.39 3.04 13.71
N SER A 312 -42.45 2.62 14.56
CA SER A 312 -41.03 2.88 14.30
C SER A 312 -40.60 2.16 13.02
N ALA A 313 -39.71 2.78 12.25
CA ALA A 313 -39.19 2.20 11.01
C ALA A 313 -37.66 2.04 11.06
N THR A 314 -37.12 1.25 10.12
CA THR A 314 -35.68 1.19 9.85
C THR A 314 -35.45 1.62 8.40
N LEU A 315 -34.57 2.60 8.20
CA LEU A 315 -34.13 3.06 6.90
C LEU A 315 -32.81 2.38 6.55
N SER A 316 -32.79 1.58 5.49
CA SER A 316 -31.59 0.98 4.93
C SER A 316 -31.22 1.70 3.63
N LEU A 317 -29.99 2.18 3.53
CA LEU A 317 -29.49 2.94 2.37
C LEU A 317 -28.35 2.22 1.61
N GLY A 318 -28.17 0.92 1.84
CA GLY A 318 -27.03 0.19 1.30
C GLY A 318 -25.70 0.80 1.75
N THR A 319 -24.76 0.91 0.83
CA THR A 319 -23.46 1.57 1.05
C THR A 319 -23.46 2.95 0.39
N ILE A 320 -22.72 3.89 0.97
CA ILE A 320 -22.58 5.26 0.50
C ILE A 320 -21.08 5.58 0.51
N ASP A 321 -20.59 6.18 -0.56
CA ASP A 321 -19.20 6.61 -0.70
C ASP A 321 -19.11 8.15 -0.59
N ASP A 322 -18.43 8.75 0.40
CA ASP A 322 -17.76 8.14 1.56
C ASP A 322 -18.67 8.12 2.80
N ASP A 323 -19.19 9.31 3.15
CA ASP A 323 -19.83 9.61 4.43
C ASP A 323 -21.24 10.15 4.18
N ASP A 324 -22.16 9.90 5.12
CA ASP A 324 -23.51 10.45 5.02
C ASP A 324 -24.03 11.07 6.33
N VAL A 325 -24.94 12.01 6.16
CA VAL A 325 -25.94 12.38 7.17
C VAL A 325 -27.31 12.28 6.51
N THR A 326 -28.26 11.67 7.21
CA THR A 326 -29.57 11.31 6.67
C THR A 326 -30.71 11.88 7.50
N TRP A 327 -31.74 12.40 6.82
CA TRP A 327 -32.94 12.96 7.43
C TRP A 327 -34.22 12.33 6.86
N VAL A 328 -35.24 12.21 7.72
CA VAL A 328 -36.62 11.90 7.34
C VAL A 328 -37.51 13.06 7.81
N ASN A 329 -38.23 13.68 6.87
CA ASN A 329 -39.07 14.86 7.11
C ASN A 329 -38.35 15.99 7.88
N GLY A 330 -37.05 16.18 7.61
CA GLY A 330 -36.21 17.19 8.27
C GLY A 330 -35.67 16.79 9.65
N VAL A 331 -35.99 15.60 10.17
CA VAL A 331 -35.42 15.05 11.41
C VAL A 331 -34.22 14.19 11.05
N GLU A 332 -33.05 14.48 11.64
CA GLU A 332 -31.85 13.66 11.44
C GLU A 332 -32.06 12.28 12.08
N VAL A 333 -31.87 11.22 11.30
CA VAL A 333 -32.06 9.82 11.73
C VAL A 333 -30.75 9.04 11.83
N GLY A 334 -29.68 9.53 11.20
CA GLY A 334 -28.40 8.85 11.23
C GLY A 334 -27.28 9.59 10.53
N ARG A 335 -26.05 9.13 10.83
CA ARG A 335 -24.80 9.53 10.19
C ARG A 335 -23.82 8.36 10.26
N THR A 336 -23.04 8.16 9.21
CA THR A 336 -22.02 7.12 9.14
C THR A 336 -20.82 7.67 8.37
N SER A 337 -19.62 7.33 8.85
CA SER A 337 -18.40 7.54 8.09
C SER A 337 -17.85 6.22 7.55
N GLY A 338 -17.40 6.23 6.30
CA GLY A 338 -16.74 5.11 5.63
C GLY A 338 -17.49 4.59 4.40
N TRP A 339 -16.79 4.58 3.27
CA TRP A 339 -17.35 4.20 1.97
C TRP A 339 -17.99 2.81 1.90
N ASN A 340 -17.49 1.82 2.65
CA ASN A 340 -17.92 0.41 2.56
C ASN A 340 -18.79 -0.09 3.73
N VAL A 341 -19.35 0.80 4.54
CA VAL A 341 -20.16 0.43 5.71
C VAL A 341 -21.66 0.41 5.32
N PRO A 342 -22.42 -0.68 5.46
CA PRO A 342 -23.86 -0.62 5.21
C PRO A 342 -24.60 0.31 6.19
N ARG A 343 -25.56 1.11 5.68
CA ARG A 343 -26.32 2.11 6.44
C ARG A 343 -27.66 1.53 6.88
N HIS A 344 -27.86 1.49 8.19
CA HIS A 344 -29.14 1.10 8.80
C HIS A 344 -29.48 2.08 9.94
N TYR A 345 -30.50 2.92 9.73
CA TYR A 345 -30.86 3.98 10.66
C TYR A 345 -32.25 3.77 11.25
N PRO A 346 -32.41 3.82 12.59
CA PRO A 346 -33.72 3.81 13.21
C PRO A 346 -34.44 5.13 12.93
N VAL A 347 -35.69 5.04 12.44
CA VAL A 347 -36.55 6.20 12.19
C VAL A 347 -37.68 6.19 13.24
N PRO A 348 -37.74 7.19 14.13
CA PRO A 348 -38.80 7.25 15.13
C PRO A 348 -40.15 7.56 14.47
N ALA A 349 -41.23 7.00 15.00
CA ALA A 349 -42.59 7.28 14.51
C ALA A 349 -42.92 8.79 14.51
N SER A 350 -42.32 9.58 15.41
CA SER A 350 -42.47 11.04 15.44
C SER A 350 -41.87 11.77 14.23
N ALA A 351 -41.01 11.12 13.45
CA ALA A 351 -40.48 11.64 12.20
C ALA A 351 -41.32 11.23 10.98
N LEU A 352 -42.35 10.39 11.16
CA LEU A 352 -43.20 9.86 10.10
C LEU A 352 -44.62 10.42 10.18
N HIS A 353 -45.32 10.43 9.06
CA HIS A 353 -46.74 10.71 9.01
C HIS A 353 -47.42 9.94 7.87
N ALA A 354 -48.75 9.83 7.95
CA ALA A 354 -49.53 9.26 6.87
C ALA A 354 -49.35 10.10 5.59
N GLY A 355 -49.29 9.45 4.43
CA GLY A 355 -49.00 10.08 3.15
C GLY A 355 -47.51 10.12 2.83
N ALA A 356 -47.11 11.15 2.06
CA ALA A 356 -45.76 11.28 1.52
C ALA A 356 -44.74 11.71 2.59
N ASN A 357 -43.69 10.92 2.79
CA ASN A 357 -42.56 11.21 3.68
C ASN A 357 -41.31 11.45 2.84
N VAL A 358 -40.59 12.52 3.11
CA VAL A 358 -39.36 12.91 2.39
C VAL A 358 -38.15 12.32 3.10
N ILE A 359 -37.30 11.65 2.34
CA ILE A 359 -35.97 11.20 2.76
C ILE A 359 -34.95 12.08 2.07
N ALA A 360 -34.05 12.69 2.84
CA ALA A 360 -32.94 13.49 2.31
C ALA A 360 -31.62 12.92 2.83
N VAL A 361 -30.65 12.75 1.94
CA VAL A 361 -29.33 12.21 2.26
C VAL A 361 -28.28 13.19 1.76
N ARG A 362 -27.41 13.65 2.65
CA ARG A 362 -26.24 14.45 2.30
C ARG A 362 -25.03 13.54 2.29
N VAL A 363 -24.43 13.36 1.13
CA VAL A 363 -23.24 12.55 0.91
C VAL A 363 -22.03 13.46 0.80
N ALA A 364 -20.96 13.14 1.52
CA ALA A 364 -19.65 13.77 1.38
C ALA A 364 -18.67 12.73 0.85
N ASP A 365 -18.00 13.06 -0.25
CA ASP A 365 -16.93 12.27 -0.86
C ASP A 365 -15.62 13.05 -0.79
N THR A 366 -14.56 12.35 -0.41
CA THR A 366 -13.22 12.93 -0.21
C THR A 366 -12.20 12.47 -1.24
N GLY A 367 -12.61 11.62 -2.17
CA GLY A 367 -11.85 11.23 -3.36
C GLY A 367 -12.11 9.79 -3.74
N GLY A 368 -12.26 9.54 -5.04
CA GLY A 368 -12.54 8.20 -5.56
C GLY A 368 -13.86 8.19 -6.32
N GLY A 369 -14.78 7.31 -5.91
CA GLY A 369 -16.16 7.34 -6.36
C GLY A 369 -17.04 7.92 -5.27
N GLY A 370 -18.17 8.51 -5.63
CA GLY A 370 -19.10 9.06 -4.65
C GLY A 370 -20.56 8.70 -4.92
N GLY A 371 -21.37 8.65 -3.85
CA GLY A 371 -22.81 8.46 -3.95
C GLY A 371 -23.35 7.22 -3.23
N ILE A 372 -24.64 6.94 -3.42
CA ILE A 372 -25.34 5.81 -2.80
C ILE A 372 -25.28 4.61 -3.75
N TYR A 373 -24.57 3.55 -3.38
CA TYR A 373 -24.27 2.39 -4.22
C TYR A 373 -24.56 1.05 -3.53
N GLY A 374 -24.52 -0.04 -4.28
CA GLY A 374 -24.78 -1.39 -3.77
C GLY A 374 -25.83 -2.11 -4.61
N ALA A 375 -26.51 -3.09 -4.01
CA ALA A 375 -27.60 -3.83 -4.65
C ALA A 375 -28.96 -3.15 -4.38
N ASP A 376 -29.89 -3.25 -5.33
CA ASP A 376 -31.22 -2.63 -5.24
C ASP A 376 -31.98 -2.99 -3.95
N ASP A 377 -31.84 -4.24 -3.47
CA ASP A 377 -32.53 -4.74 -2.28
C ASP A 377 -32.00 -4.16 -0.96
N SER A 378 -30.85 -3.48 -0.99
CA SER A 378 -30.25 -2.81 0.17
C SER A 378 -30.86 -1.43 0.46
N LEU A 379 -31.71 -0.91 -0.45
CA LEU A 379 -32.38 0.39 -0.35
C LEU A 379 -33.86 0.22 -0.04
N HIS A 380 -34.24 0.36 1.23
CA HIS A 380 -35.62 0.20 1.66
C HIS A 380 -35.95 0.97 2.95
N LEU A 381 -37.23 1.25 3.16
CA LEU A 381 -37.79 1.67 4.45
C LEU A 381 -38.72 0.58 4.99
N ASP A 382 -38.33 -0.04 6.11
CA ASP A 382 -39.12 -1.05 6.80
C ASP A 382 -39.98 -0.40 7.88
N ALA A 383 -41.28 -0.24 7.62
CA ALA A 383 -42.25 0.31 8.57
C ALA A 383 -43.14 -0.81 9.12
N GLY A 384 -42.88 -1.25 10.35
CA GLY A 384 -43.58 -2.39 10.95
C GLY A 384 -43.24 -3.72 10.26
N ARG A 385 -44.18 -4.27 9.48
CA ARG A 385 -44.00 -5.52 8.69
C ARG A 385 -43.97 -5.29 7.18
N VAL A 386 -44.06 -4.04 6.75
CA VAL A 386 -44.06 -3.67 5.33
C VAL A 386 -42.72 -3.04 4.99
N SER A 387 -42.13 -3.51 3.89
CA SER A 387 -40.89 -2.96 3.33
C SER A 387 -41.23 -2.19 2.07
N HIS A 388 -40.79 -0.93 2.01
CA HIS A 388 -40.95 -0.05 0.86
C HIS A 388 -39.60 0.05 0.15
N ALA A 389 -39.50 -0.46 -1.08
CA ALA A 389 -38.29 -0.35 -1.89
C ALA A 389 -38.00 1.13 -2.23
N LEU A 390 -36.74 1.52 -2.15
CA LEU A 390 -36.28 2.88 -2.43
C LEU A 390 -35.33 2.95 -3.63
N ALA A 391 -34.90 1.83 -4.20
CA ALA A 391 -34.09 1.82 -5.43
C ALA A 391 -34.87 2.44 -6.61
N GLY A 392 -34.17 3.24 -7.43
CA GLY A 392 -34.71 3.93 -8.59
C GLY A 392 -34.20 5.37 -8.73
N GLU A 393 -35.02 6.22 -9.34
CA GLU A 393 -34.68 7.62 -9.61
C GLU A 393 -34.91 8.51 -8.38
N TRP A 394 -33.85 9.16 -7.92
CA TRP A 394 -33.88 10.16 -6.85
C TRP A 394 -33.61 11.56 -7.41
N LYS A 395 -33.96 12.59 -6.64
CA LYS A 395 -33.52 13.96 -6.91
C LYS A 395 -32.10 14.15 -6.42
N PHE A 396 -31.29 14.86 -7.20
CA PHE A 396 -29.87 15.07 -6.95
C PHE A 396 -29.49 16.54 -7.10
N ARG A 397 -28.59 17.00 -6.23
CA ARG A 397 -28.00 18.33 -6.34
C ARG A 397 -26.63 18.40 -5.69
N ILE A 398 -25.68 18.99 -6.39
CA ILE A 398 -24.35 19.28 -5.83
C ILE A 398 -24.50 20.39 -4.78
N GLY A 399 -24.03 20.11 -3.57
CA GLY A 399 -23.88 21.07 -2.48
C GLY A 399 -22.53 21.77 -2.57
N GLU A 400 -21.45 21.03 -2.76
CA GLU A 400 -20.09 21.57 -2.76
C GLU A 400 -19.20 20.87 -3.78
N ILE A 401 -18.32 21.62 -4.43
CA ILE A 401 -17.21 21.09 -5.24
C ILE A 401 -15.93 21.32 -4.45
N GLY A 402 -15.45 20.24 -3.84
CA GLY A 402 -14.25 20.20 -3.05
C GLY A 402 -13.01 20.49 -3.88
N LEU A 403 -11.95 20.92 -3.19
CA LEU A 403 -10.62 20.83 -3.76
C LEU A 403 -10.25 19.36 -3.81
N GLN A 404 -9.81 18.92 -4.99
CA GLN A 404 -9.22 17.61 -5.20
C GLN A 404 -8.09 17.41 -4.18
N GLN A 405 -8.34 16.61 -3.15
CA GLN A 405 -7.38 16.45 -2.06
C GLN A 405 -6.20 15.60 -2.52
N MET A 406 -5.00 15.96 -2.05
CA MET A 406 -3.83 15.08 -2.12
C MET A 406 -3.90 14.13 -0.93
N ASP A 407 -4.83 13.17 -1.02
CA ASP A 407 -5.01 12.15 -0.01
C ASP A 407 -3.87 11.12 -0.05
N GLY A 408 -3.87 10.18 0.90
CA GLY A 408 -2.84 9.15 0.97
C GLY A 408 -2.78 8.25 -0.27
N GLN A 409 -3.92 7.95 -0.91
CA GLN A 409 -4.00 7.06 -2.06
C GLN A 409 -3.46 7.69 -3.35
N ARG A 410 -3.58 9.02 -3.49
CA ARG A 410 -2.95 9.74 -4.60
C ARG A 410 -1.48 9.95 -4.37
N LEU A 411 -1.10 10.39 -3.17
CA LEU A 411 0.29 10.68 -2.82
C LEU A 411 1.19 9.44 -2.97
N ASN A 412 0.73 8.27 -2.56
CA ASN A 412 1.53 7.04 -2.62
C ASN A 412 1.63 6.42 -4.03
N LYS A 413 1.11 7.08 -5.06
CA LYS A 413 1.33 6.74 -6.48
C LYS A 413 2.28 7.73 -7.17
N ILE A 414 2.55 8.88 -6.55
CA ILE A 414 3.43 9.90 -7.12
C ILE A 414 4.90 9.40 -7.09
N PRO A 415 5.63 9.49 -8.21
CA PRO A 415 7.02 9.04 -8.30
C PRO A 415 7.93 9.58 -7.19
N ALA A 416 8.76 8.68 -6.63
CA ALA A 416 9.82 8.94 -5.66
C ALA A 416 9.46 9.51 -4.28
N ILE A 417 8.27 10.08 -4.08
CA ILE A 417 8.02 10.84 -2.84
C ILE A 417 7.86 9.97 -1.58
N THR A 418 7.40 8.72 -1.73
CA THR A 418 7.41 7.74 -0.63
C THR A 418 8.82 7.25 -0.36
N TRP A 419 9.59 6.89 -1.40
CA TRP A 419 11.00 6.48 -1.27
C TRP A 419 11.81 7.55 -0.53
N ASN A 420 11.62 8.83 -0.88
CA ASN A 420 12.31 9.96 -0.27
C ASN A 420 12.16 10.02 1.26
N ARG A 421 11.01 9.64 1.81
CA ARG A 421 10.72 9.79 3.25
C ARG A 421 10.75 8.48 4.03
N MET A 422 10.35 7.38 3.41
CA MET A 422 10.19 6.10 4.09
C MET A 422 11.38 5.15 3.85
N VAL A 423 12.08 5.27 2.72
CA VAL A 423 13.18 4.36 2.35
C VAL A 423 14.54 5.04 2.48
N HIS A 424 14.72 6.21 1.88
CA HIS A 424 16.01 6.92 1.85
C HIS A 424 16.65 7.11 3.24
N PRO A 425 15.91 7.46 4.31
CA PRO A 425 16.51 7.59 5.64
C PRO A 425 17.08 6.28 6.22
N LEU A 426 16.68 5.13 5.67
CA LEU A 426 17.08 3.80 6.12
C LEU A 426 18.27 3.24 5.33
N LEU A 427 18.70 3.87 4.23
CA LEU A 427 19.83 3.38 3.44
C LEU A 427 21.11 3.11 4.27
N PRO A 428 21.41 3.84 5.37
CA PRO A 428 22.58 3.53 6.17
C PRO A 428 22.48 2.25 7.03
N ILE A 429 21.32 1.62 7.23
CA ILE A 429 21.28 0.34 7.95
C ILE A 429 21.86 -0.79 7.11
N ALA A 430 22.65 -1.66 7.73
CA ALA A 430 22.98 -2.96 7.16
C ALA A 430 21.73 -3.86 7.23
N ILE A 431 21.47 -4.62 6.16
CA ILE A 431 20.31 -5.51 6.04
C ILE A 431 20.72 -6.89 5.50
N LYS A 432 19.97 -7.92 5.89
CA LYS A 432 20.05 -9.28 5.33
C LYS A 432 19.44 -9.32 3.94
N GLY A 433 18.31 -8.64 3.73
CA GLY A 433 17.59 -8.63 2.46
C GLY A 433 16.25 -7.90 2.53
N VAL A 434 15.51 -7.96 1.41
CA VAL A 434 14.20 -7.32 1.24
C VAL A 434 13.14 -8.38 0.94
N ILE A 435 11.98 -8.24 1.57
CA ILE A 435 10.75 -8.93 1.18
C ILE A 435 9.74 -7.90 0.63
N TRP A 436 9.13 -8.24 -0.50
CA TRP A 436 8.28 -7.32 -1.27
C TRP A 436 6.92 -7.93 -1.57
N TYR A 437 5.85 -7.16 -1.37
CA TYR A 437 4.51 -7.56 -1.80
C TYR A 437 3.75 -6.33 -2.31
N GLN A 438 3.80 -6.17 -3.64
CA GLN A 438 3.14 -5.11 -4.38
C GLN A 438 2.97 -5.53 -5.83
N GLY A 439 1.99 -4.93 -6.50
CA GLY A 439 1.77 -5.05 -7.92
C GLY A 439 0.31 -4.85 -8.30
N GLU A 440 -0.60 -4.88 -7.33
CA GLU A 440 -2.03 -4.77 -7.56
C GLU A 440 -2.39 -3.40 -8.17
N SER A 441 -1.79 -2.31 -7.67
CA SER A 441 -2.02 -0.96 -8.20
C SER A 441 -1.43 -0.73 -9.60
N ASN A 442 -0.51 -1.60 -10.05
CA ASN A 442 0.04 -1.56 -11.42
C ASN A 442 -0.62 -2.62 -12.32
N ALA A 443 -1.67 -3.30 -11.84
CA ALA A 443 -2.43 -4.31 -12.58
C ALA A 443 -3.84 -3.83 -12.95
N GLU A 444 -4.09 -2.51 -12.89
CA GLU A 444 -5.36 -1.89 -13.32
C GLU A 444 -5.55 -1.99 -14.84
N ASP A 445 -4.46 -1.89 -15.62
CA ASP A 445 -4.48 -2.10 -17.07
C ASP A 445 -3.26 -2.88 -17.62
N GLU A 446 -3.36 -3.39 -18.85
CA GLU A 446 -2.30 -4.21 -19.45
C GLU A 446 -1.01 -3.43 -19.77
N ARG A 447 -1.10 -2.12 -20.02
CA ARG A 447 0.07 -1.29 -20.36
C ARG A 447 0.96 -1.16 -19.13
N GLU A 448 0.36 -0.85 -17.99
CA GLU A 448 1.07 -0.73 -16.71
C GLU A 448 1.62 -2.08 -16.25
N ALA A 449 0.81 -3.14 -16.36
CA ALA A 449 1.26 -4.48 -16.02
C ALA A 449 2.48 -4.93 -16.84
N ARG A 450 2.60 -4.50 -18.11
CA ARG A 450 3.79 -4.73 -18.95
C ARG A 450 4.96 -3.84 -18.55
N ALA A 451 4.70 -2.56 -18.28
CA ALA A 451 5.72 -1.60 -17.84
C ALA A 451 6.40 -2.03 -16.53
N TYR A 452 5.64 -2.66 -15.63
CA TYR A 452 6.11 -3.19 -14.35
C TYR A 452 7.34 -4.08 -14.49
N ARG A 453 7.46 -4.85 -15.58
CA ARG A 453 8.62 -5.74 -15.83
C ARG A 453 9.94 -4.99 -15.76
N ALA A 454 10.00 -3.81 -16.36
CA ALA A 454 11.21 -2.99 -16.37
C ALA A 454 11.37 -2.26 -15.05
N GLN A 455 10.28 -1.69 -14.52
CA GLN A 455 10.29 -0.93 -13.27
C GLN A 455 10.70 -1.78 -12.08
N PHE A 456 10.20 -3.02 -11.96
CA PHE A 456 10.52 -3.91 -10.85
C PHE A 456 11.96 -4.41 -10.90
N ARG A 457 12.48 -4.69 -12.10
CA ARG A 457 13.91 -4.97 -12.27
C ARG A 457 14.76 -3.77 -11.85
N GLU A 458 14.34 -2.56 -12.21
CA GLU A 458 15.07 -1.35 -11.82
C GLU A 458 14.98 -1.10 -10.32
N LEU A 459 13.82 -1.33 -9.68
CA LEU A 459 13.66 -1.19 -8.23
C LEU A 459 14.64 -2.08 -7.47
N ILE A 460 14.73 -3.35 -7.85
CA ILE A 460 15.66 -4.29 -7.21
C ILE A 460 17.11 -3.81 -7.36
N ARG A 461 17.48 -3.36 -8.56
CA ARG A 461 18.85 -2.90 -8.84
C ARG A 461 19.16 -1.59 -8.15
N SER A 462 18.24 -0.62 -8.17
CA SER A 462 18.44 0.69 -7.56
C SER A 462 18.54 0.56 -6.05
N TRP A 463 17.66 -0.20 -5.40
CA TRP A 463 17.73 -0.42 -3.96
C TRP A 463 19.04 -1.09 -3.58
N ARG A 464 19.50 -2.10 -4.32
CA ARG A 464 20.82 -2.72 -4.10
C ARG A 464 21.93 -1.68 -4.17
N ARG A 465 21.96 -0.85 -5.22
CA ARG A 465 22.97 0.21 -5.38
C ARG A 465 22.93 1.24 -4.27
N GLU A 466 21.74 1.74 -3.96
CA GLU A 466 21.50 2.83 -3.01
C GLU A 466 21.87 2.43 -1.58
N TRP A 467 21.49 1.23 -1.13
CA TRP A 467 21.85 0.72 0.20
C TRP A 467 23.35 0.48 0.39
N ASN A 468 24.13 0.45 -0.69
CA ASN A 468 25.55 0.07 -0.65
C ASN A 468 26.45 1.13 -1.28
N GLY A 469 26.07 2.40 -1.12
CA GLY A 469 26.89 3.54 -1.52
C GLY A 469 27.21 3.59 -3.02
N GLY A 470 26.32 3.07 -3.87
CA GLY A 470 26.44 3.09 -5.33
C GLY A 470 27.01 1.83 -5.97
N SER A 471 27.49 0.86 -5.19
CA SER A 471 27.88 -0.47 -5.70
C SER A 471 26.67 -1.40 -5.71
N GLU A 472 26.53 -2.33 -6.67
CA GLU A 472 25.41 -3.30 -6.69
C GLU A 472 25.79 -4.59 -5.93
N PRO A 473 25.53 -4.72 -4.60
CA PRO A 473 25.66 -5.99 -3.90
C PRO A 473 24.46 -6.87 -4.24
N ASN A 474 24.68 -8.17 -4.10
CA ASN A 474 23.61 -9.15 -4.23
C ASN A 474 23.06 -9.48 -2.84
N PHE A 475 22.37 -8.56 -2.14
CA PHE A 475 21.51 -9.01 -1.03
C PHE A 475 20.22 -9.65 -1.59
N PRO A 476 19.67 -10.68 -0.93
CA PRO A 476 18.39 -11.30 -1.29
C PRO A 476 17.26 -10.28 -1.48
N PHE A 477 16.58 -10.37 -2.63
CA PHE A 477 15.35 -9.61 -2.89
C PHE A 477 14.24 -10.60 -3.25
N LEU A 478 13.27 -10.77 -2.36
CA LEU A 478 12.27 -11.82 -2.45
C LEU A 478 10.88 -11.20 -2.51
N TRP A 479 9.95 -11.80 -3.24
CA TRP A 479 8.60 -11.25 -3.34
C TRP A 479 7.50 -12.29 -3.35
N VAL A 480 6.28 -11.83 -3.07
CA VAL A 480 5.07 -12.62 -3.20
C VAL A 480 4.42 -12.31 -4.54
N GLN A 481 4.00 -13.35 -5.29
CA GLN A 481 3.21 -13.19 -6.50
C GLN A 481 1.80 -12.65 -6.16
N LEU A 482 1.16 -11.97 -7.11
CA LEU A 482 -0.24 -11.58 -6.92
C LEU A 482 -1.16 -12.80 -6.74
N PRO A 483 -2.08 -12.75 -5.76
CA PRO A 483 -2.98 -13.85 -5.41
C PRO A 483 -4.11 -14.00 -6.43
N ASN A 484 -5.00 -14.97 -6.27
CA ASN A 484 -6.22 -15.04 -7.07
C ASN A 484 -7.15 -13.88 -6.74
N TYR A 485 -7.68 -13.25 -7.80
CA TYR A 485 -8.61 -12.13 -7.68
C TYR A 485 -9.46 -12.01 -8.95
N MET A 486 -10.70 -11.51 -8.82
CA MET A 486 -11.73 -11.37 -9.87
C MET A 486 -12.42 -12.68 -10.26
N HIS A 487 -13.48 -12.59 -11.07
CA HIS A 487 -14.20 -13.76 -11.57
C HIS A 487 -13.27 -14.68 -12.39
N PRO A 488 -13.37 -16.02 -12.22
CA PRO A 488 -12.70 -16.97 -13.10
C PRO A 488 -13.18 -16.83 -14.54
N ASP A 489 -12.25 -16.95 -15.50
CA ASP A 489 -12.60 -16.91 -16.91
C ASP A 489 -13.42 -18.14 -17.33
N SER A 490 -14.56 -17.92 -18.00
CA SER A 490 -15.37 -19.01 -18.56
C SER A 490 -14.73 -19.66 -19.79
N THR A 491 -13.94 -18.90 -20.54
CA THR A 491 -13.10 -19.35 -21.67
C THR A 491 -11.68 -18.81 -21.52
N PRO A 492 -10.63 -19.46 -22.04
CA PRO A 492 -9.28 -18.96 -21.86
C PRO A 492 -9.14 -17.55 -22.45
N SER A 493 -8.72 -16.59 -21.61
CA SER A 493 -8.52 -15.21 -22.04
C SER A 493 -7.45 -15.12 -23.14
N ALA A 494 -7.71 -14.29 -24.15
CA ALA A 494 -6.79 -14.06 -25.26
C ALA A 494 -5.47 -13.45 -24.76
N THR A 495 -5.55 -12.47 -23.85
CA THR A 495 -4.38 -11.79 -23.26
C THR A 495 -4.03 -12.32 -21.86
N GLY A 496 -4.99 -12.92 -21.15
CA GLY A 496 -4.89 -13.28 -19.73
C GLY A 496 -5.36 -12.18 -18.77
N GLY A 497 -5.58 -10.95 -19.28
CA GLY A 497 -5.85 -9.76 -18.47
C GLY A 497 -4.59 -9.16 -17.83
N ALA A 498 -4.73 -7.94 -17.32
CA ALA A 498 -3.64 -7.20 -16.67
C ALA A 498 -3.02 -7.97 -15.49
N TRP A 499 -3.82 -8.74 -14.75
CA TRP A 499 -3.35 -9.48 -13.58
C TRP A 499 -2.40 -10.65 -13.95
N ALA A 500 -2.72 -11.42 -14.99
CA ALA A 500 -1.83 -12.49 -15.46
C ALA A 500 -0.52 -11.93 -16.02
N ILE A 501 -0.61 -10.82 -16.78
CA ILE A 501 0.56 -10.10 -17.30
C ILE A 501 1.42 -9.58 -16.14
N GLN A 502 0.81 -9.02 -15.10
CA GLN A 502 1.52 -8.53 -13.91
C GLN A 502 2.30 -9.65 -13.23
N ARG A 503 1.69 -10.84 -13.05
CA ARG A 503 2.38 -12.03 -12.51
C ARG A 503 3.59 -12.44 -13.35
N GLU A 504 3.49 -12.38 -14.68
CA GLU A 504 4.62 -12.63 -15.59
C GLU A 504 5.71 -11.57 -15.47
N SER A 505 5.32 -10.29 -15.39
CA SER A 505 6.23 -9.16 -15.22
C SER A 505 7.01 -9.26 -13.91
N MET A 506 6.37 -9.70 -12.82
CA MET A 506 7.05 -10.03 -11.56
C MET A 506 8.00 -11.21 -11.72
N ALA A 507 7.56 -12.31 -12.36
CA ALA A 507 8.39 -13.51 -12.55
C ALA A 507 9.64 -13.24 -13.41
N ALA A 508 9.57 -12.31 -14.37
CA ALA A 508 10.70 -11.92 -15.20
C ALA A 508 11.88 -11.29 -14.40
N ALA A 509 11.64 -10.84 -13.16
CA ALA A 509 12.69 -10.39 -12.25
C ALA A 509 13.54 -11.53 -11.68
N LEU A 510 13.10 -12.80 -11.76
CA LEU A 510 13.88 -13.97 -11.35
C LEU A 510 15.17 -14.17 -12.17
N ALA A 511 15.32 -13.46 -13.29
CA ALA A 511 16.57 -13.42 -14.05
C ALA A 511 17.70 -12.69 -13.29
N LEU A 512 17.39 -11.90 -12.26
CA LEU A 512 18.40 -11.27 -11.41
C LEU A 512 18.94 -12.25 -10.36
N PRO A 513 20.24 -12.19 -10.02
CA PRO A 513 20.81 -13.05 -8.99
C PRO A 513 20.22 -12.77 -7.60
N LYS A 514 20.25 -13.79 -6.74
CA LYS A 514 19.71 -13.76 -5.36
C LYS A 514 18.29 -13.20 -5.27
N THR A 515 17.43 -13.68 -6.15
CA THR A 515 16.00 -13.37 -6.15
C THR A 515 15.17 -14.64 -5.94
N GLY A 516 13.91 -14.46 -5.56
CA GLY A 516 12.97 -15.56 -5.43
C GLY A 516 11.53 -15.08 -5.28
N GLN A 517 10.60 -15.90 -5.73
CA GLN A 517 9.17 -15.59 -5.74
C GLN A 517 8.39 -16.67 -4.98
N ALA A 518 7.53 -16.25 -4.05
CA ALA A 518 6.50 -17.10 -3.47
C ALA A 518 5.25 -17.10 -4.38
N VAL A 519 4.91 -18.25 -4.94
CA VAL A 519 3.71 -18.44 -5.78
C VAL A 519 2.47 -18.57 -4.89
N THR A 520 1.38 -17.89 -5.26
CA THR A 520 0.16 -17.71 -4.43
C THR A 520 -1.15 -17.79 -5.23
N ILE A 521 -1.13 -18.41 -6.42
CA ILE A 521 -2.32 -18.62 -7.26
C ILE A 521 -3.40 -19.55 -6.68
N ASP A 522 -3.25 -19.96 -5.45
CA ASP A 522 -4.19 -20.79 -4.69
C ASP A 522 -4.61 -20.12 -3.37
N VAL A 523 -4.21 -18.86 -3.20
CA VAL A 523 -4.59 -17.99 -2.09
C VAL A 523 -5.45 -16.86 -2.67
N GLY A 524 -6.48 -16.46 -1.93
CA GLY A 524 -7.46 -15.48 -2.40
C GLY A 524 -8.68 -16.12 -3.06
N GLY A 525 -9.52 -15.26 -3.64
CA GLY A 525 -10.77 -15.64 -4.24
C GLY A 525 -11.33 -14.51 -5.11
N GLU A 526 -12.52 -14.74 -5.64
CA GLU A 526 -13.16 -13.83 -6.60
C GLU A 526 -13.25 -12.38 -6.12
N THR A 527 -13.61 -12.18 -4.86
CA THR A 527 -13.79 -10.86 -4.24
C THR A 527 -12.69 -10.50 -3.25
N GLU A 528 -11.62 -11.31 -3.14
CA GLU A 528 -10.64 -11.21 -2.05
C GLU A 528 -9.29 -10.68 -2.55
N LEU A 529 -9.23 -9.37 -2.87
CA LEU A 529 -7.98 -8.68 -3.25
C LEU A 529 -6.89 -8.78 -2.17
N HIS A 530 -7.31 -8.88 -0.90
CA HIS A 530 -6.44 -9.01 0.27
C HIS A 530 -6.66 -10.34 0.98
N PRO A 531 -6.07 -11.45 0.50
CA PRO A 531 -6.34 -12.77 1.06
C PRO A 531 -5.98 -12.88 2.54
N ARG A 532 -6.91 -13.38 3.35
CA ARG A 532 -6.72 -13.55 4.80
C ARG A 532 -5.77 -14.69 5.17
N ASN A 533 -5.51 -15.64 4.26
CA ASN A 533 -4.50 -16.69 4.46
C ASN A 533 -3.07 -16.13 4.25
N LYS A 534 -2.61 -15.32 5.21
CA LYS A 534 -1.22 -14.81 5.24
C LYS A 534 -0.22 -15.82 5.78
N VAL A 535 -0.69 -16.88 6.43
CA VAL A 535 0.14 -17.96 6.96
C VAL A 535 0.89 -18.66 5.84
N ASP A 536 0.18 -19.11 4.79
CA ASP A 536 0.81 -19.81 3.68
C ASP A 536 1.69 -18.88 2.84
N VAL A 537 1.31 -17.60 2.73
CA VAL A 537 2.13 -16.58 2.07
C VAL A 537 3.48 -16.42 2.78
N GLY A 538 3.47 -16.16 4.09
CA GLY A 538 4.69 -15.99 4.89
C GLY A 538 5.55 -17.26 4.90
N LYS A 539 4.95 -18.45 5.08
CA LYS A 539 5.63 -19.75 5.01
C LYS A 539 6.38 -19.97 3.71
N ARG A 540 5.71 -19.72 2.56
CA ARG A 540 6.32 -19.89 1.24
C ARG A 540 7.47 -18.91 1.03
N LEU A 541 7.29 -17.66 1.48
CA LEU A 541 8.35 -16.65 1.40
C LEU A 541 9.55 -17.01 2.29
N ALA A 542 9.32 -17.62 3.47
CA ALA A 542 10.38 -18.12 4.33
C ALA A 542 11.14 -19.27 3.68
N LEU A 543 10.47 -20.22 3.02
CA LEU A 543 11.15 -21.27 2.23
C LEU A 543 12.04 -20.67 1.14
N VAL A 544 11.56 -19.63 0.46
CA VAL A 544 12.35 -18.89 -0.54
C VAL A 544 13.59 -18.24 0.11
N ALA A 545 13.45 -17.60 1.28
CA ALA A 545 14.59 -17.04 2.00
C ALA A 545 15.60 -18.10 2.42
N ARG A 546 15.16 -19.22 3.01
CA ARG A 546 16.03 -20.34 3.39
C ARG A 546 16.90 -20.82 2.23
N LYS A 547 16.29 -20.98 1.04
CA LYS A 547 17.03 -21.33 -0.18
C LYS A 547 17.97 -20.22 -0.68
N VAL A 548 17.48 -18.98 -0.80
CA VAL A 548 18.17 -17.90 -1.52
C VAL A 548 19.16 -17.13 -0.62
N ALA A 549 18.77 -16.86 0.62
CA ALA A 549 19.53 -16.05 1.58
C ALA A 549 20.45 -16.90 2.48
N TYR A 550 20.05 -18.12 2.80
CA TYR A 550 20.78 -19.01 3.71
C TYR A 550 21.44 -20.19 2.99
N GLY A 551 21.14 -20.41 1.70
CA GLY A 551 21.76 -21.47 0.90
C GLY A 551 21.31 -22.88 1.30
N GLU A 552 20.20 -22.99 2.04
CA GLU A 552 19.68 -24.28 2.46
C GLU A 552 19.18 -25.10 1.26
N LYS A 553 19.36 -26.43 1.34
CA LYS A 553 18.88 -27.39 0.33
C LYS A 553 17.41 -27.74 0.56
N VAL A 554 16.54 -26.73 0.51
CA VAL A 554 15.08 -26.88 0.66
C VAL A 554 14.36 -26.64 -0.67
N LEU A 555 13.22 -27.31 -0.86
CA LEU A 555 12.32 -27.02 -1.97
C LEU A 555 11.48 -25.79 -1.62
N ALA A 556 11.66 -24.72 -2.41
CA ALA A 556 11.07 -23.41 -2.12
C ALA A 556 10.07 -22.93 -3.17
N SER A 557 9.83 -23.73 -4.22
CA SER A 557 8.90 -23.39 -5.29
C SER A 557 8.19 -24.66 -5.77
N GLY A 558 6.97 -24.49 -6.28
CA GLY A 558 6.27 -25.56 -6.97
C GLY A 558 6.76 -25.78 -8.40
N PRO A 559 6.14 -26.70 -9.15
CA PRO A 559 6.52 -27.01 -10.51
C PRO A 559 6.63 -25.73 -11.36
N THR A 560 7.80 -25.51 -11.96
CA THR A 560 8.08 -24.32 -12.76
C THR A 560 8.37 -24.73 -14.19
N TYR A 561 7.71 -24.09 -15.17
CA TYR A 561 7.90 -24.45 -16.58
C TYR A 561 9.39 -24.45 -16.97
N ARG A 562 9.83 -25.52 -17.63
CA ARG A 562 11.22 -25.69 -18.10
C ARG A 562 11.29 -25.79 -19.61
N ALA A 563 10.48 -26.65 -20.20
CA ALA A 563 10.47 -26.91 -21.63
C ALA A 563 9.18 -27.62 -22.03
N HIS A 564 8.89 -27.64 -23.33
CA HIS A 564 7.87 -28.49 -23.89
C HIS A 564 8.30 -29.11 -25.23
N THR A 565 7.59 -30.16 -25.64
CA THR A 565 7.69 -30.74 -26.99
C THR A 565 6.30 -31.06 -27.52
N VAL A 566 6.05 -30.78 -28.80
CA VAL A 566 4.79 -31.14 -29.46
C VAL A 566 4.95 -32.46 -30.21
N ARG A 567 4.10 -33.45 -29.93
CA ARG A 567 4.11 -34.75 -30.61
C ARG A 567 2.69 -35.31 -30.72
N GLY A 568 2.28 -35.67 -31.93
CA GLY A 568 1.00 -36.35 -32.19
C GLY A 568 -0.21 -35.58 -31.67
N GLY A 569 -0.26 -34.27 -31.87
CA GLY A 569 -1.36 -33.40 -31.40
C GLY A 569 -1.36 -33.11 -29.90
N LYS A 570 -0.31 -33.49 -29.17
CA LYS A 570 -0.17 -33.27 -27.72
C LYS A 570 1.06 -32.43 -27.41
N VAL A 571 0.96 -31.62 -26.36
CA VAL A 571 2.07 -30.86 -25.79
C VAL A 571 2.55 -31.57 -24.53
N ILE A 572 3.81 -32.00 -24.51
CA ILE A 572 4.46 -32.61 -23.35
C ILE A 572 5.23 -31.52 -22.62
N VAL A 573 4.78 -31.12 -21.44
CA VAL A 573 5.35 -30.03 -20.64
C VAL A 573 6.20 -30.59 -19.49
N ARG A 574 7.44 -30.13 -19.39
CA ARG A 574 8.40 -30.51 -18.34
C ARG A 574 8.63 -29.36 -17.38
N PHE A 575 8.81 -29.70 -16.11
CA PHE A 575 8.93 -28.75 -15.02
C PHE A 575 10.27 -28.91 -14.27
N SER A 576 10.81 -27.83 -13.74
CA SER A 576 11.75 -27.85 -12.62
C SER A 576 10.98 -27.78 -11.29
N ASN A 577 11.68 -27.91 -10.16
CA ASN A 577 11.08 -27.79 -8.81
C ASN A 577 9.93 -28.79 -8.52
N ILE A 578 10.02 -30.00 -9.10
CA ILE A 578 9.01 -31.05 -8.91
C ILE A 578 9.16 -31.81 -7.57
N GLY A 579 10.25 -31.58 -6.83
CA GLY A 579 10.51 -32.28 -5.57
C GLY A 579 10.48 -33.79 -5.72
N SER A 580 9.71 -34.45 -4.86
CA SER A 580 9.45 -35.90 -4.90
C SER A 580 8.42 -36.32 -5.95
N GLY A 581 7.85 -35.40 -6.72
CA GLY A 581 7.02 -35.67 -7.89
C GLY A 581 5.88 -34.66 -8.09
N LEU A 582 5.27 -34.71 -9.27
CA LEU A 582 4.06 -33.95 -9.59
C LEU A 582 2.83 -34.59 -8.93
N THR A 583 1.87 -33.76 -8.54
CA THR A 583 0.55 -34.20 -8.05
C THR A 583 -0.54 -33.21 -8.47
N SER A 584 -1.79 -33.68 -8.48
CA SER A 584 -2.97 -32.83 -8.56
C SER A 584 -3.59 -32.66 -7.17
N ARG A 585 -4.17 -31.48 -6.90
CA ARG A 585 -5.04 -31.27 -5.72
C ARG A 585 -6.50 -31.67 -5.95
N ALA A 586 -6.89 -32.08 -7.16
CA ALA A 586 -8.23 -32.60 -7.38
C ALA A 586 -8.37 -34.03 -6.83
N THR A 587 -9.51 -34.29 -6.19
CA THR A 587 -9.85 -35.59 -5.60
C THR A 587 -10.05 -36.69 -6.65
N ASP A 588 -10.43 -36.31 -7.87
CA ASP A 588 -10.58 -37.20 -9.02
C ASP A 588 -9.27 -37.45 -9.79
N GLY A 589 -8.14 -36.88 -9.33
CA GLY A 589 -6.85 -36.96 -9.99
C GLY A 589 -6.73 -36.17 -11.29
N SER A 590 -7.76 -35.42 -11.69
CA SER A 590 -7.74 -34.60 -12.92
C SER A 590 -6.73 -33.46 -12.82
N VAL A 591 -6.11 -33.11 -13.95
CA VAL A 591 -5.22 -31.94 -14.05
C VAL A 591 -5.92 -30.89 -14.89
N ARG A 592 -6.03 -29.68 -14.34
CA ARG A 592 -6.84 -28.58 -14.89
C ARG A 592 -6.00 -27.28 -14.95
N GLY A 593 -6.55 -26.26 -15.60
CA GLY A 593 -5.91 -24.95 -15.73
C GLY A 593 -4.99 -24.80 -16.94
N PHE A 594 -4.97 -25.78 -17.86
CA PHE A 594 -4.22 -25.71 -19.12
C PHE A 594 -5.10 -25.24 -20.27
N ALA A 595 -4.54 -24.40 -21.14
CA ALA A 595 -5.13 -24.02 -22.42
C ALA A 595 -4.11 -24.21 -23.56
N VAL A 596 -4.59 -24.54 -24.75
CA VAL A 596 -3.77 -24.68 -25.97
C VAL A 596 -4.34 -23.89 -27.13
N ALA A 597 -3.48 -23.42 -28.02
CA ALA A 597 -3.86 -22.73 -29.25
C ALA A 597 -3.09 -23.30 -30.46
N GLY A 598 -3.73 -23.25 -31.63
CA GLY A 598 -3.11 -23.57 -32.92
C GLY A 598 -2.59 -22.31 -33.62
N ALA A 599 -2.43 -22.41 -34.95
CA ALA A 599 -1.97 -21.31 -35.79
C ALA A 599 -2.96 -20.13 -35.90
N ASP A 600 -4.21 -20.32 -35.46
CA ASP A 600 -5.24 -19.28 -35.40
C ASP A 600 -5.16 -18.41 -34.14
N HIS A 601 -4.23 -18.74 -33.23
CA HIS A 601 -3.98 -18.06 -31.96
C HIS A 601 -5.19 -18.06 -31.00
N ARG A 602 -6.18 -18.93 -31.23
CA ARG A 602 -7.36 -19.05 -30.37
C ARG A 602 -7.14 -20.10 -29.31
N PHE A 603 -7.07 -19.68 -28.05
CA PHE A 603 -6.91 -20.60 -26.94
C PHE A 603 -8.22 -21.30 -26.61
N VAL A 604 -8.13 -22.61 -26.38
CA VAL A 604 -9.20 -23.44 -25.82
C VAL A 604 -8.72 -24.17 -24.58
N TRP A 605 -9.61 -24.41 -23.62
CA TRP A 605 -9.32 -25.27 -22.48
C TRP A 605 -8.89 -26.66 -22.97
N ALA A 606 -7.83 -27.17 -22.34
CA ALA A 606 -7.16 -28.41 -22.71
C ALA A 606 -7.37 -29.49 -21.65
N GLN A 607 -7.44 -30.75 -22.08
CA GLN A 607 -7.27 -31.89 -21.18
C GLN A 607 -5.80 -32.03 -20.81
N ALA A 608 -5.53 -32.45 -19.57
CA ALA A 608 -4.19 -32.68 -19.09
C ALA A 608 -4.12 -33.89 -18.14
N ARG A 609 -2.94 -34.54 -18.08
CA ARG A 609 -2.63 -35.59 -17.11
C ARG A 609 -1.14 -35.63 -16.78
N ILE A 610 -0.81 -36.10 -15.58
CA ILE A 610 0.57 -36.32 -15.15
C ILE A 610 1.05 -37.70 -15.64
N GLU A 611 2.21 -37.75 -16.27
CA GLU A 611 2.91 -38.97 -16.64
C GLU A 611 4.34 -38.90 -16.06
N GLY A 612 4.55 -39.50 -14.88
CA GLY A 612 5.85 -39.43 -14.19
C GLY A 612 6.25 -38.02 -13.79
N ASP A 613 7.23 -37.44 -14.49
CA ASP A 613 7.85 -36.14 -14.21
C ASP A 613 7.35 -35.00 -15.12
N HIS A 614 6.35 -35.26 -15.97
CA HIS A 614 5.83 -34.31 -16.94
C HIS A 614 4.31 -34.34 -17.02
N VAL A 615 3.75 -33.33 -17.70
CA VAL A 615 2.31 -33.23 -17.97
C VAL A 615 2.08 -33.33 -19.48
N VAL A 616 1.14 -34.18 -19.88
CA VAL A 616 0.68 -34.29 -21.27
C VAL A 616 -0.61 -33.50 -21.42
N VAL A 617 -0.62 -32.52 -22.34
CA VAL A 617 -1.72 -31.56 -22.55
C VAL A 617 -2.24 -31.68 -23.99
N TRP A 618 -3.56 -31.71 -24.20
CA TRP A 618 -4.15 -31.80 -25.55
C TRP A 618 -5.56 -31.19 -25.62
N SER A 619 -6.06 -30.97 -26.83
CA SER A 619 -7.47 -30.65 -27.07
C SER A 619 -7.91 -31.23 -28.41
N ASP A 620 -9.06 -31.91 -28.46
CA ASP A 620 -9.61 -32.45 -29.71
C ASP A 620 -9.99 -31.33 -30.70
N ARG A 621 -10.18 -30.11 -30.19
CA ARG A 621 -10.43 -28.89 -30.98
C ARG A 621 -9.16 -28.30 -31.60
N VAL A 622 -7.98 -28.68 -31.12
CA VAL A 622 -6.68 -28.14 -31.58
C VAL A 622 -5.75 -29.32 -31.94
N PRO A 623 -5.92 -29.93 -33.13
CA PRO A 623 -5.14 -31.11 -33.53
C PRO A 623 -3.64 -30.82 -33.76
N LYS A 624 -3.27 -29.55 -33.95
CA LYS A 624 -1.89 -29.07 -34.14
C LYS A 624 -1.58 -27.94 -33.16
N PRO A 625 -1.38 -28.24 -31.87
CA PRO A 625 -1.10 -27.20 -30.87
C PRO A 625 0.27 -26.57 -31.11
N MET A 626 0.34 -25.25 -31.03
CA MET A 626 1.56 -24.44 -31.17
C MET A 626 1.93 -23.70 -29.88
N ALA A 627 0.95 -23.45 -29.02
CA ALA A 627 1.16 -22.79 -27.73
C ALA A 627 0.41 -23.51 -26.61
N VAL A 628 0.95 -23.43 -25.40
CA VAL A 628 0.32 -23.90 -24.17
C VAL A 628 0.45 -22.83 -23.08
N ARG A 629 -0.61 -22.69 -22.29
CA ARG A 629 -0.67 -21.82 -21.10
C ARG A 629 -1.11 -22.64 -19.89
N TYR A 630 -0.61 -22.29 -18.72
CA TYR A 630 -1.08 -22.83 -17.44
C TYR A 630 -1.36 -21.70 -16.45
N ALA A 631 -2.54 -21.73 -15.84
CA ALA A 631 -2.99 -20.74 -14.85
C ALA A 631 -2.82 -19.27 -15.32
N TRP A 632 -2.90 -19.05 -16.64
CA TRP A 632 -2.74 -17.74 -17.28
C TRP A 632 -4.09 -17.01 -17.34
N ALA A 633 -4.53 -16.53 -16.19
CA ALA A 633 -5.79 -15.81 -15.99
C ALA A 633 -5.70 -14.92 -14.76
N ASN A 634 -6.65 -14.00 -14.59
CA ASN A 634 -6.78 -13.22 -13.35
C ASN A 634 -7.02 -14.15 -12.15
N ASN A 635 -8.06 -14.99 -12.27
CA ASN A 635 -8.40 -16.01 -11.27
C ASN A 635 -8.36 -17.42 -11.87
N PRO A 636 -7.21 -18.12 -11.81
CA PRO A 636 -7.08 -19.52 -12.22
C PRO A 636 -7.66 -20.49 -11.16
N ALA A 637 -8.89 -20.28 -10.68
CA ALA A 637 -9.51 -21.07 -9.59
C ALA A 637 -9.49 -22.59 -9.82
N GLY A 638 -9.53 -23.03 -11.07
CA GLY A 638 -9.47 -24.45 -11.44
C GLY A 638 -8.04 -25.03 -11.50
N ALA A 639 -6.99 -24.21 -11.39
CA ALA A 639 -5.61 -24.68 -11.50
C ALA A 639 -5.20 -25.51 -10.28
N ASN A 640 -4.73 -26.72 -10.52
CA ASN A 640 -4.58 -27.72 -9.46
C ASN A 640 -3.28 -28.54 -9.54
N LEU A 641 -2.29 -28.12 -10.34
CA LEU A 641 -0.98 -28.77 -10.43
C LEU A 641 -0.05 -28.31 -9.32
N TYR A 642 0.50 -29.27 -8.58
CA TYR A 642 1.39 -29.06 -7.44
C TYR A 642 2.57 -30.04 -7.51
N ASN A 643 3.59 -29.80 -6.68
CA ASN A 643 4.50 -30.87 -6.27
C ASN A 643 3.96 -31.59 -5.03
N ARG A 644 4.50 -32.77 -4.72
CA ARG A 644 4.09 -33.58 -3.56
C ARG A 644 4.39 -32.91 -2.21
N GLU A 645 5.27 -31.92 -2.18
CA GLU A 645 5.54 -31.07 -1.02
C GLU A 645 4.46 -29.99 -0.80
N GLY A 646 3.47 -29.90 -1.69
CA GLY A 646 2.29 -29.06 -1.50
C GLY A 646 2.43 -27.63 -2.02
N LEU A 647 3.45 -27.32 -2.83
CA LEU A 647 3.65 -26.01 -3.46
C LEU A 647 3.00 -25.94 -4.86
N PRO A 648 2.22 -24.88 -5.17
CA PRO A 648 1.52 -24.74 -6.44
C PRO A 648 2.48 -24.51 -7.61
N ALA A 649 2.13 -25.03 -8.77
CA ALA A 649 2.86 -24.76 -10.00
C ALA A 649 2.78 -23.27 -10.39
N ALA A 650 3.89 -22.71 -10.86
CA ALA A 650 3.94 -21.32 -11.29
C ALA A 650 3.16 -21.14 -12.63
N PRO A 651 2.35 -20.07 -12.78
CA PRO A 651 1.75 -19.73 -14.06
C PRO A 651 2.78 -19.52 -15.16
N PHE A 652 2.44 -19.90 -16.39
CA PHE A 652 3.29 -19.65 -17.55
C PHE A 652 2.50 -19.64 -18.86
N ARG A 653 3.15 -19.10 -19.90
CA ARG A 653 2.76 -19.22 -21.31
C ARG A 653 3.96 -19.54 -22.18
N THR A 654 3.73 -20.12 -23.36
CA THR A 654 4.79 -20.42 -24.34
C THR A 654 4.70 -19.57 -25.61
N ASP A 655 3.60 -18.85 -25.81
CA ASP A 655 3.44 -17.88 -26.88
C ASP A 655 4.14 -16.55 -26.56
N ALA A 656 4.50 -15.81 -27.61
CA ALA A 656 5.04 -14.46 -27.55
C ALA A 656 4.11 -13.43 -28.23
N TRP A 657 2.84 -13.82 -28.44
CA TRP A 657 1.84 -13.02 -29.13
C TRP A 657 1.31 -11.88 -28.24
#